data_AF-A0A093V4E1-F1
#
_entry.id   AF-A0A093V4E1-F1
#
_cell.length_a   1.000
_cell.length_b   1.000
_cell.length_c   1.000
_cell.angle_alpha   90.00
_cell.angle_beta   90.00
_cell.angle_gamma   90.00
#
_symmetry.space_group_name_H-M   'P 1'
#
loop_
_entity.id
_entity.type
_entity.pdbx_description
1 polymer ?
#
loop_
_entity_poly.entity_id
_entity_poly.type
_entity_poly.pdbx_seq_one_letter_code
_entity_poly.pdbx_strand_id
1 'polypeptide(L)'
;MTLIIRSKTVTTTTGQWHFVLHGGCSETCADADRQRETVENLRSVAESVSNALSQGATAKEVVVLAVAALEDCPTFNAGHGAALNEEGVHQLEAGIVDGATKAYGAVGLLETTKNPIRLANELLENGPHTIIVGRAADDLAKELGLETVPNSYFTTPFRITLSERSKGKKIVSGGSGTVGAVVLDSHGQLAAGGSTGGGTGKKDGRLGDTALLGAGLYADDRISVVCSGAGDEILKHSVAAAVAQYHSNGYNLRDAARQALAPVSQAGASCSVVALDANGESVVESNARHFPVSWGSSSTSPESLIHPTTIPVLQTHIFYQDNQLIIGHSRYPSTRGHTLAAFKTDVESLFDLSLDEFVRAMKAIRTVTSAVRKFYQVGRCALITEGKNVLSIWPLHGLGRDWKPITSDVKEYQKSFPGYISSYDGPMMASEQLDEICSKIRSVSGLSDPLNYRFDGPDDDNNLFARIIRGELSQWRVWEDDEHVAFLTPFPNTDGFTVLAPRAHLSSDVLSLEEQSYTKLMAAAHTVAGILMTAFGAERCGMIFEGFEINHAHIKLIPIHAPVDPPFDTVAPFHETYQGYVSSLQGPICPDCPGLVRTSQTLRQKIVAPESASPPRSWSDPSRHLLTVLQDPWYEVLFTVQDTLFHTSTDFFRKSHGYQYCLVPSTTDAVSSPMGLGSDSLPVSVSLLGQSTYLADSMQFALEYFLRIRDTVPGVYYISTSFRGEDHDARHVNQFHHVECELRGSFAQGIKIAEGYILNLVATLLRDHASLIQASTADGSGRLDHLTSLHDYAKSHGGRFPQIALDDALSLPTMQNTKAEIIWRPVSDSDSSKGRTLTPLGERRLLEHFGGGPVWVTEMDHLSVPFYQAYTDSARRKARCADLLLGSGEVLGLGERHVSADEVRHALNLHQVADKGKYKWYTDVRESKPLQTVGWGMGIERFLAWVFRHDDIRDLLIVPRLKGMSFAP
;
A
#
# COMPACT_ATOMS: atom_id res chain seq x y z
N MET A 1 -0.60 -23.42 -26.12
CA MET A 1 0.31 -22.40 -25.55
C MET A 1 1.23 -23.14 -24.60
N THR A 2 2.43 -23.48 -25.06
CA THR A 2 3.39 -24.29 -24.29
C THR A 2 4.00 -23.41 -23.21
N LEU A 3 3.80 -23.79 -21.95
CA LEU A 3 4.40 -23.13 -20.79
C LEU A 3 5.93 -23.32 -20.87
N ILE A 4 6.65 -22.34 -21.41
CA ILE A 4 8.11 -22.32 -21.36
C ILE A 4 8.47 -21.86 -19.95
N ILE A 5 8.67 -22.82 -19.05
CA ILE A 5 9.39 -22.59 -17.80
C ILE A 5 10.85 -22.31 -18.22
N ARG A 6 11.20 -21.02 -18.36
CA ARG A 6 12.61 -20.62 -18.41
C ARG A 6 13.17 -20.82 -17.01
N SER A 7 13.82 -21.96 -16.77
CA SER A 7 14.79 -22.05 -15.68
C SER A 7 15.87 -21.00 -15.96
N LYS A 8 15.88 -19.89 -15.22
CA LYS A 8 17.07 -19.04 -15.16
C LYS A 8 18.17 -19.89 -14.55
N THR A 9 19.10 -20.35 -15.37
CA THR A 9 20.36 -20.91 -14.91
C THR A 9 21.05 -19.82 -14.11
N VAL A 10 21.22 -20.02 -12.80
CA VAL A 10 21.98 -19.12 -11.93
C VAL A 10 23.45 -19.21 -12.38
N THR A 11 23.88 -18.25 -13.19
CA THR A 11 25.29 -18.04 -13.47
C THR A 11 25.87 -17.23 -12.32
N THR A 12 26.45 -17.90 -11.32
CA THR A 12 27.30 -17.27 -10.31
C THR A 12 28.42 -16.51 -11.02
N THR A 13 28.49 -15.19 -10.80
CA THR A 13 29.52 -14.29 -11.35
C THR A 13 30.85 -14.51 -10.64
N THR A 14 31.54 -15.60 -10.98
CA THR A 14 32.87 -15.91 -10.44
C THR A 14 33.87 -14.81 -10.79
N GLY A 15 34.56 -14.25 -9.79
CA GLY A 15 35.59 -13.22 -9.96
C GLY A 15 35.17 -11.77 -9.65
N GLN A 16 33.91 -11.53 -9.28
CA GLN A 16 33.45 -10.21 -8.79
C GLN A 16 33.17 -10.27 -7.28
N TRP A 17 33.42 -9.16 -6.59
CA TRP A 17 33.10 -9.00 -5.17
C TRP A 17 32.29 -7.72 -4.96
N HIS A 18 31.46 -7.71 -3.92
CA HIS A 18 30.63 -6.58 -3.51
C HIS A 18 30.49 -6.59 -1.99
N PHE A 19 30.48 -5.43 -1.35
CA PHE A 19 30.13 -5.30 0.06
C PHE A 19 29.22 -4.11 0.33
N VAL A 20 28.45 -4.19 1.41
CA VAL A 20 27.76 -3.05 2.00
C VAL A 20 27.97 -3.06 3.52
N LEU A 21 28.38 -1.92 4.06
CA LEU A 21 28.60 -1.65 5.48
C LEU A 21 27.57 -0.65 5.99
N HIS A 22 27.21 -0.74 7.26
CA HIS A 22 26.46 0.33 7.94
C HIS A 22 27.02 0.69 9.32
N GLY A 23 26.89 1.97 9.66
CA GLY A 23 27.23 2.54 10.98
C GLY A 23 26.04 2.67 11.94
N GLY A 24 24.84 2.29 11.48
CA GLY A 24 23.62 2.18 12.30
C GLY A 24 22.66 3.34 12.12
N CYS A 25 21.36 3.02 12.10
CA CYS A 25 20.34 4.03 11.81
C CYS A 25 20.00 4.90 13.03
N SER A 26 19.54 6.11 12.79
CA SER A 26 19.13 7.03 13.87
C SER A 26 18.07 8.05 13.44
N GLU A 27 17.29 8.52 14.41
CA GLU A 27 16.35 9.64 14.24
C GLU A 27 16.96 11.00 14.58
N THR A 28 18.07 11.01 15.32
CA THR A 28 18.74 12.24 15.75
C THR A 28 19.76 12.68 14.72
N CYS A 29 19.70 13.95 14.33
CA CYS A 29 20.76 14.56 13.54
C CYS A 29 21.96 14.89 14.44
N ALA A 30 23.15 14.39 14.08
CA ALA A 30 24.40 14.87 14.65
C ALA A 30 24.79 16.20 13.99
N ASP A 31 25.62 17.01 14.64
CA ASP A 31 26.18 18.19 14.00
C ASP A 31 27.04 17.82 12.77
N ALA A 32 27.31 18.81 11.92
CA ALA A 32 28.02 18.61 10.66
C ALA A 32 29.44 18.03 10.85
N ASP A 33 30.15 18.41 11.92
CA ASP A 33 31.49 17.87 12.21
C ASP A 33 31.44 16.37 12.47
N ARG A 34 30.47 15.91 13.25
CA ARG A 34 30.30 14.50 13.58
C ARG A 34 29.75 13.69 12.41
N GLN A 35 28.91 14.29 11.57
CA GLN A 35 28.48 13.66 10.33
C GLN A 35 29.67 13.45 9.38
N ARG A 36 30.56 14.44 9.23
CA ARG A 36 31.83 14.27 8.49
C ARG A 36 32.70 13.15 9.07
N GLU A 37 32.92 13.17 10.39
CA GLU A 37 33.70 12.15 11.08
C GLU A 37 33.12 10.74 10.86
N THR A 38 31.79 10.61 10.92
CA THR A 38 31.09 9.33 10.69
C THR A 38 31.33 8.81 9.27
N VAL A 39 31.22 9.68 8.27
CA VAL A 39 31.44 9.32 6.86
C VAL A 39 32.91 8.95 6.62
N GLU A 40 33.85 9.71 7.17
CA GLU A 40 35.30 9.45 7.03
C GLU A 40 35.72 8.13 7.69
N ASN A 41 35.24 7.89 8.91
CA ASN A 41 35.53 6.64 9.61
C ASN A 41 34.95 5.43 8.87
N LEU A 42 33.74 5.56 8.30
CA LEU A 42 33.14 4.49 7.49
C LEU A 42 33.91 4.26 6.19
N ARG A 43 34.38 5.33 5.53
CA ARG A 43 35.22 5.27 4.33
C ARG A 43 36.53 4.53 4.59
N SER A 44 37.20 4.83 5.69
CA SER A 44 38.45 4.15 6.07
C SER A 44 38.27 2.63 6.26
N VAL A 45 37.16 2.20 6.85
CA VAL A 45 36.81 0.77 6.95
C VAL A 45 36.52 0.18 5.57
N ALA A 46 35.77 0.89 4.74
CA ALA A 46 35.42 0.45 3.40
C ALA A 46 36.64 0.27 2.49
N GLU A 47 37.65 1.15 2.59
CA GLU A 47 38.93 1.00 1.90
C GLU A 47 39.69 -0.26 2.34
N SER A 48 39.69 -0.54 3.65
CA SER A 48 40.31 -1.76 4.21
C SER A 48 39.61 -3.03 3.72
N VAL A 49 38.27 -3.01 3.68
CA VAL A 49 37.44 -4.09 3.14
C VAL A 49 37.70 -4.31 1.65
N SER A 50 37.70 -3.23 0.86
CA SER A 50 37.99 -3.27 -0.57
C SER A 50 39.37 -3.88 -0.85
N ASN A 51 40.39 -3.54 -0.05
CA ASN A 51 41.72 -4.10 -0.18
C ASN A 51 41.76 -5.59 0.14
N ALA A 52 41.10 -6.02 1.23
CA ALA A 52 41.03 -7.44 1.61
C ALA A 52 40.34 -8.29 0.53
N LEU A 53 39.19 -7.84 0.02
CA LEU A 53 38.48 -8.51 -1.08
C LEU A 53 39.31 -8.58 -2.36
N SER A 54 40.04 -7.51 -2.68
CA SER A 54 40.95 -7.47 -3.83
C SER A 54 42.12 -8.46 -3.70
N GLN A 55 42.50 -8.83 -2.48
CA GLN A 55 43.52 -9.83 -2.19
C GLN A 55 42.96 -11.26 -2.11
N GLY A 56 41.65 -11.45 -2.33
CA GLY A 56 41.00 -12.75 -2.34
C GLY A 56 40.56 -13.26 -0.97
N ALA A 57 40.41 -12.37 0.02
CA ALA A 57 39.81 -12.74 1.30
C ALA A 57 38.36 -13.22 1.12
N THR A 58 37.96 -14.20 1.93
CA THR A 58 36.61 -14.77 1.89
C THR A 58 35.58 -13.82 2.49
N ALA A 59 34.30 -13.98 2.12
CA ALA A 59 33.23 -13.10 2.59
C ALA A 59 33.14 -13.06 4.12
N LYS A 60 33.30 -14.22 4.77
CA LYS A 60 33.34 -14.37 6.24
C LYS A 60 34.51 -13.61 6.87
N GLU A 61 35.73 -13.78 6.36
CA GLU A 61 36.91 -13.06 6.87
C GLU A 61 36.74 -11.54 6.77
N VAL A 62 36.14 -11.09 5.66
CA VAL A 62 35.90 -9.66 5.40
C VAL A 62 34.81 -9.11 6.33
N VAL A 63 33.74 -9.86 6.61
CA VAL A 63 32.74 -9.47 7.61
C VAL A 63 33.38 -9.29 8.99
N VAL A 64 34.21 -10.23 9.43
CA VAL A 64 34.92 -10.13 10.73
C VAL A 64 35.85 -8.92 10.75
N LEU A 65 36.62 -8.69 9.68
CA LEU A 65 37.51 -7.54 9.54
C LEU A 65 36.72 -6.22 9.62
N ALA A 66 35.64 -6.10 8.85
CA ALA A 66 34.83 -4.89 8.77
C ALA A 66 34.17 -4.55 10.11
N VAL A 67 33.47 -5.53 10.70
CA VAL A 67 32.74 -5.31 11.95
C VAL A 67 33.70 -5.07 13.11
N ALA A 68 34.85 -5.73 13.17
CA ALA A 68 35.85 -5.47 14.22
C ALA A 68 36.43 -4.05 14.10
N ALA A 69 36.70 -3.58 12.88
CA ALA A 69 37.15 -2.20 12.66
C ALA A 69 36.07 -1.17 13.07
N LEU A 70 34.79 -1.48 12.84
CA LEU A 70 33.66 -0.66 13.30
C LEU A 70 33.48 -0.71 14.83
N GLU A 71 33.77 -1.85 15.48
CA GLU A 71 33.80 -1.98 16.94
C GLU A 71 34.94 -1.18 17.59
N ASP A 72 36.11 -1.11 16.95
CA ASP A 72 37.26 -0.35 17.46
C ASP A 72 37.06 1.18 17.32
N CYS A 73 36.15 1.59 16.42
CA CYS A 73 35.85 2.98 16.14
C CYS A 73 34.92 3.59 17.21
N PRO A 74 35.33 4.67 17.91
CA PRO A 74 34.54 5.27 19.01
C PRO A 74 33.26 5.98 18.53
N THR A 75 33.10 6.22 17.23
CA THR A 75 31.95 6.91 16.64
C THR A 75 30.69 6.03 16.65
N PHE A 76 30.83 4.74 16.41
CA PHE A 76 29.71 3.83 16.19
C PHE A 76 29.22 3.17 17.49
N ASN A 77 27.98 2.67 17.50
CA ASN A 77 27.40 2.02 18.69
C ASN A 77 27.78 0.53 18.78
N ALA A 78 29.06 0.23 18.78
CA ALA A 78 29.60 -1.11 18.93
C ALA A 78 31.01 -1.01 19.54
N GLY A 79 31.44 -2.04 20.28
CA GLY A 79 32.75 -2.05 20.93
C GLY A 79 33.06 -0.75 21.69
N HIS A 80 34.17 -0.09 21.32
CA HIS A 80 34.72 1.12 21.95
C HIS A 80 33.71 2.28 22.07
N GLY A 81 32.73 2.35 21.17
CA GLY A 81 31.69 3.38 21.18
C GLY A 81 30.33 2.90 21.70
N ALA A 82 30.26 1.80 22.46
CA ALA A 82 28.99 1.18 22.85
C ALA A 82 28.08 2.04 23.76
N ALA A 83 26.78 1.82 23.67
CA ALA A 83 25.78 2.42 24.55
C ALA A 83 25.88 1.89 25.98
N LEU A 84 25.47 2.73 26.93
CA LEU A 84 25.37 2.40 28.36
C LEU A 84 23.96 1.86 28.65
N ASN A 85 23.85 0.81 29.45
CA ASN A 85 22.58 0.33 30.00
C ASN A 85 22.06 1.24 31.13
N GLU A 86 20.94 0.91 31.75
CA GLU A 86 20.34 1.70 32.84
C GLU A 86 21.23 1.84 34.09
N GLU A 87 22.14 0.89 34.31
CA GLU A 87 23.11 0.88 35.41
C GLU A 87 24.43 1.59 35.05
N GLY A 88 24.55 2.12 33.82
CA GLY A 88 25.78 2.74 33.35
C GLY A 88 26.90 1.76 33.01
N VAL A 89 26.56 0.52 32.64
CA VAL A 89 27.48 -0.53 32.21
C VAL A 89 27.29 -0.84 30.72
N HIS A 90 28.37 -1.19 30.02
CA HIS A 90 28.29 -1.65 28.63
C HIS A 90 28.05 -3.14 28.55
N GLN A 91 27.10 -3.56 27.71
CA GLN A 91 26.80 -4.97 27.43
C GLN A 91 26.71 -5.17 25.93
N LEU A 92 27.69 -5.85 25.35
CA LEU A 92 27.86 -5.97 23.91
C LEU A 92 27.25 -7.26 23.36
N GLU A 93 26.82 -7.24 22.10
CA GLU A 93 26.33 -8.41 21.37
C GLU A 93 26.80 -8.38 19.92
N ALA A 94 27.07 -9.54 19.33
CA ALA A 94 27.45 -9.68 17.93
C ALA A 94 27.04 -11.05 17.37
N GLY A 95 26.87 -11.12 16.06
CA GLY A 95 26.56 -12.37 15.34
C GLY A 95 27.15 -12.36 13.93
N ILE A 96 27.45 -13.55 13.43
CA ILE A 96 27.97 -13.78 12.07
C ILE A 96 27.37 -15.04 11.46
N VAL A 97 27.02 -14.98 10.17
CA VAL A 97 26.51 -16.12 9.39
C VAL A 97 27.34 -16.26 8.13
N ASP A 98 27.82 -17.48 7.89
CA ASP A 98 28.41 -17.90 6.63
C ASP A 98 27.30 -18.44 5.72
N GLY A 99 27.02 -17.75 4.62
CA GLY A 99 25.96 -18.13 3.68
C GLY A 99 26.25 -19.41 2.92
N ALA A 100 27.53 -19.79 2.74
CA ALA A 100 27.91 -21.00 2.02
C ALA A 100 27.55 -22.27 2.80
N THR A 101 27.77 -22.26 4.11
CA THR A 101 27.53 -23.42 5.00
C THR A 101 26.28 -23.29 5.84
N LYS A 102 25.71 -22.08 5.94
CA LYS A 102 24.67 -21.68 6.91
C LYS A 102 25.14 -21.82 8.36
N ALA A 103 26.46 -21.92 8.59
CA ALA A 103 27.03 -21.87 9.92
C ALA A 103 26.80 -20.48 10.54
N TYR A 104 26.57 -20.45 11.84
CA TYR A 104 26.18 -19.26 12.57
C TYR A 104 26.83 -19.30 13.95
N GLY A 105 27.35 -18.15 14.38
CA GLY A 105 27.90 -17.93 15.71
C GLY A 105 27.45 -16.58 16.24
N ALA A 106 27.13 -16.53 17.53
CA ALA A 106 26.70 -15.30 18.17
C ALA A 106 27.02 -15.25 19.68
N VAL A 107 27.17 -14.02 20.15
CA VAL A 107 27.53 -13.70 21.52
C VAL A 107 26.72 -12.51 22.01
N GLY A 108 26.50 -12.42 23.32
CA GLY A 108 25.70 -11.35 23.90
C GLY A 108 26.02 -11.09 25.36
N LEU A 109 25.62 -9.91 25.86
CA LEU A 109 25.85 -9.48 27.24
C LEU A 109 27.33 -9.53 27.66
N LEU A 110 28.24 -9.28 26.72
CA LEU A 110 29.68 -9.22 26.98
C LEU A 110 30.05 -7.91 27.66
N GLU A 111 30.92 -7.96 28.66
CA GLU A 111 31.36 -6.78 29.40
C GLU A 111 32.86 -6.52 29.29
N THR A 112 33.65 -7.48 28.81
CA THR A 112 35.12 -7.37 28.77
C THR A 112 35.76 -7.75 27.43
N THR A 113 35.07 -8.49 26.57
CA THR A 113 35.61 -8.90 25.26
C THR A 113 35.67 -7.70 24.32
N LYS A 114 36.87 -7.31 23.86
CA LYS A 114 37.08 -6.08 23.09
C LYS A 114 36.33 -6.07 21.75
N ASN A 115 36.43 -7.17 21.00
CA ASN A 115 35.78 -7.34 19.69
C ASN A 115 34.81 -8.53 19.71
N PRO A 116 33.53 -8.33 20.10
CA PRO A 116 32.51 -9.36 20.12
C PRO A 116 32.42 -10.20 18.82
N ILE A 117 32.54 -9.59 17.64
CA ILE A 117 32.44 -10.32 16.37
C ILE A 117 33.51 -11.41 16.21
N ARG A 118 34.71 -11.22 16.78
CA ARG A 118 35.79 -12.21 16.72
C ARG A 118 35.43 -13.45 17.55
N LEU A 119 34.84 -13.26 18.72
CA LEU A 119 34.34 -14.38 19.53
C LEU A 119 33.16 -15.09 18.83
N ALA A 120 32.26 -14.33 18.20
CA ALA A 120 31.17 -14.91 17.41
C ALA A 120 31.71 -15.79 16.25
N ASN A 121 32.78 -15.35 15.59
CA ASN A 121 33.46 -16.14 14.55
C ASN A 121 34.12 -17.41 15.11
N GLU A 122 34.74 -17.36 16.29
CA GLU A 122 35.28 -18.57 16.93
C GLU A 122 34.19 -19.60 17.24
N LEU A 123 33.00 -19.15 17.65
CA LEU A 123 31.86 -20.05 17.83
C LEU A 123 31.37 -20.65 16.51
N LEU A 124 31.37 -19.87 15.43
CA LEU A 124 31.00 -20.34 14.10
C LEU A 124 31.98 -21.41 13.58
N GLU A 125 33.29 -21.20 13.74
CA GLU A 125 34.33 -22.11 13.24
C GLU A 125 34.49 -23.37 14.10
N ASN A 126 34.55 -23.19 15.42
CA ASN A 126 35.09 -24.17 16.35
C ASN A 126 34.12 -24.53 17.49
N GLY A 127 33.01 -23.81 17.61
CA GLY A 127 32.09 -23.94 18.74
C GLY A 127 31.14 -25.14 18.64
N PRO A 128 30.91 -25.90 19.73
CA PRO A 128 29.84 -26.90 19.77
C PRO A 128 28.44 -26.26 19.93
N HIS A 129 28.39 -24.95 20.18
CA HIS A 129 27.19 -24.18 20.43
C HIS A 129 27.20 -22.91 19.59
N THR A 130 26.02 -22.54 19.12
CA THR A 130 25.80 -21.42 18.20
C THR A 130 25.74 -20.07 18.93
N ILE A 131 25.25 -20.04 20.19
CA ILE A 131 25.06 -18.81 20.97
C ILE A 131 25.57 -19.00 22.41
N ILE A 132 26.40 -18.08 22.90
CA ILE A 132 26.82 -18.01 24.31
C ILE A 132 26.69 -16.57 24.81
N VAL A 133 26.21 -16.36 26.04
CA VAL A 133 25.96 -15.01 26.57
C VAL A 133 26.52 -14.79 27.97
N GLY A 134 26.69 -13.52 28.32
CA GLY A 134 27.10 -13.06 29.64
C GLY A 134 28.53 -13.45 29.98
N ARG A 135 28.78 -13.61 31.27
CA ARG A 135 30.08 -13.99 31.81
C ARG A 135 30.69 -15.24 31.15
N ALA A 136 29.87 -16.23 30.79
CA ALA A 136 30.36 -17.44 30.14
C ALA A 136 31.01 -17.16 28.77
N ALA A 137 30.52 -16.15 28.05
CA ALA A 137 31.11 -15.75 26.78
C ALA A 137 32.42 -14.96 26.99
N ASP A 138 32.49 -14.09 27.99
CA ASP A 138 33.74 -13.39 28.35
C ASP A 138 34.83 -14.36 28.86
N ASP A 139 34.45 -15.34 29.68
CA ASP A 139 35.35 -16.40 30.16
C ASP A 139 35.89 -17.21 28.97
N LEU A 140 35.03 -17.55 28.00
CA LEU A 140 35.45 -18.24 26.77
C LEU A 140 36.39 -17.38 25.91
N ALA A 141 36.11 -16.08 25.71
CA ALA A 141 37.03 -15.19 25.00
C ALA A 141 38.43 -15.20 25.61
N LYS A 142 38.49 -15.17 26.94
CA LYS A 142 39.74 -15.24 27.68
C LYS A 142 40.45 -16.59 27.52
N GLU A 143 39.72 -17.70 27.55
CA GLU A 143 40.26 -19.05 27.32
C GLU A 143 40.84 -19.21 25.90
N LEU A 144 40.18 -18.61 24.90
CA LEU A 144 40.62 -18.60 23.50
C LEU A 144 41.76 -17.58 23.23
N GLY A 145 42.17 -16.80 24.24
CA GLY A 145 43.24 -15.81 24.10
C GLY A 145 42.85 -14.57 23.30
N LEU A 146 41.55 -14.27 23.16
CA LEU A 146 41.07 -13.02 22.59
C LEU A 146 41.35 -11.84 23.54
N GLU A 147 41.52 -10.65 22.98
CA GLU A 147 41.81 -9.45 23.77
C GLU A 147 40.63 -9.06 24.66
N THR A 148 40.88 -9.03 25.97
CA THR A 148 39.91 -8.55 26.97
C THR A 148 40.34 -7.19 27.52
N VAL A 149 39.38 -6.29 27.69
CA VAL A 149 39.54 -4.92 28.17
C VAL A 149 38.63 -4.66 29.38
N PRO A 150 38.95 -3.69 30.25
CA PRO A 150 38.00 -3.26 31.28
C PRO A 150 36.77 -2.61 30.63
N ASN A 151 35.58 -2.76 31.23
CA ASN A 151 34.33 -2.21 30.68
C ASN A 151 34.41 -0.70 30.37
N SER A 152 35.19 0.06 31.16
CA SER A 152 35.43 1.49 30.96
C SER A 152 36.12 1.84 29.64
N TYR A 153 36.76 0.88 28.96
CA TYR A 153 37.31 1.06 27.63
C TYR A 153 36.23 1.48 26.64
N PHE A 154 35.02 0.91 26.74
CA PHE A 154 33.90 1.17 25.81
C PHE A 154 33.22 2.54 26.00
N THR A 155 33.68 3.34 26.95
CA THR A 155 33.08 4.63 27.29
C THR A 155 33.68 5.75 26.43
N THR A 156 32.81 6.53 25.78
CA THR A 156 33.19 7.81 25.15
C THR A 156 32.44 9.00 25.78
N PRO A 157 32.99 10.24 25.74
CA PRO A 157 32.29 11.42 26.26
C PRO A 157 30.89 11.61 25.70
N PHE A 158 30.69 11.24 24.42
CA PHE A 158 29.40 11.29 23.77
C PHE A 158 28.38 10.31 24.38
N ARG A 159 28.80 9.08 24.69
CA ARG A 159 27.90 8.06 25.28
C ARG A 159 27.48 8.41 26.70
N ILE A 160 28.36 9.04 27.48
CA ILE A 160 28.02 9.61 28.78
C ILE A 160 26.92 10.66 28.60
N THR A 161 27.12 11.61 27.69
CA THR A 161 26.16 12.70 27.43
C THR A 161 24.81 12.15 26.95
N LEU A 162 24.79 11.13 26.07
CA LEU A 162 23.56 10.47 25.64
C LEU A 162 22.85 9.78 26.80
N SER A 163 23.58 9.05 27.64
CA SER A 163 23.03 8.37 28.82
C SER A 163 22.38 9.37 29.77
N GLU A 164 23.07 10.46 30.11
CA GLU A 164 22.53 11.53 30.96
C GLU A 164 21.26 12.16 30.39
N ARG A 165 21.22 12.42 29.07
CA ARG A 165 20.04 12.97 28.37
C ARG A 165 18.85 12.01 28.32
N SER A 166 19.10 10.71 28.48
CA SER A 166 18.10 9.64 28.42
C SER A 166 17.49 9.28 29.77
N LYS A 167 18.14 9.64 30.88
CA LYS A 167 17.64 9.40 32.25
C LYS A 167 16.22 9.94 32.44
N GLY A 168 15.32 9.08 32.90
CA GLY A 168 13.91 9.43 33.18
C GLY A 168 13.00 9.57 31.96
N LYS A 169 13.50 9.32 30.74
CA LYS A 169 12.67 9.28 29.52
C LYS A 169 12.30 7.83 29.19
N LYS A 170 11.14 7.61 28.56
CA LYS A 170 10.83 6.32 27.91
C LYS A 170 11.94 6.03 26.90
N ILE A 171 12.42 4.79 26.87
CA ILE A 171 13.36 4.31 25.85
C ILE A 171 12.70 4.56 24.48
N VAL A 172 13.20 5.55 23.75
CA VAL A 172 12.74 5.84 22.39
C VAL A 172 13.46 4.86 21.47
N SER A 173 12.70 4.13 20.66
CA SER A 173 13.11 3.06 19.76
C SER A 173 14.12 3.45 18.65
N GLY A 174 14.67 4.67 18.68
CA GLY A 174 15.60 5.23 17.69
C GLY A 174 17.02 5.51 18.20
N GLY A 175 17.39 5.00 19.39
CA GLY A 175 18.71 5.18 20.02
C GLY A 175 19.67 3.98 19.90
N SER A 176 19.29 2.94 19.15
CA SER A 176 20.04 1.69 18.97
C SER A 176 20.70 1.64 17.59
N GLY A 177 21.78 2.40 17.43
CA GLY A 177 22.68 2.18 16.29
C GLY A 177 23.28 0.78 16.39
N THR A 178 23.43 0.09 15.26
CA THR A 178 24.13 -1.19 15.16
C THR A 178 25.14 -1.05 14.03
N VAL A 179 26.27 -1.74 14.10
CA VAL A 179 27.19 -1.82 12.95
C VAL A 179 27.02 -3.17 12.28
N GLY A 180 27.26 -3.23 10.98
CA GLY A 180 27.12 -4.48 10.27
C GLY A 180 27.66 -4.43 8.85
N ALA A 181 27.83 -5.62 8.30
CA ALA A 181 28.37 -5.85 6.97
C ALA A 181 27.64 -7.01 6.29
N VAL A 182 27.36 -6.85 5.00
CA VAL A 182 27.01 -7.91 4.05
C VAL A 182 28.06 -7.94 2.96
N VAL A 183 28.56 -9.13 2.62
CA VAL A 183 29.69 -9.29 1.70
C VAL A 183 29.41 -10.45 0.73
N LEU A 184 29.73 -10.22 -0.54
CA LEU A 184 29.90 -11.21 -1.61
C LEU A 184 31.38 -11.21 -2.00
N ASP A 185 32.06 -12.34 -1.84
CA ASP A 185 33.46 -12.47 -2.24
C ASP A 185 33.65 -12.92 -3.69
N SER A 186 34.90 -12.91 -4.15
CA SER A 186 35.27 -13.32 -5.51
C SER A 186 35.05 -14.80 -5.81
N HIS A 187 34.80 -15.63 -4.78
CA HIS A 187 34.41 -17.03 -4.89
C HIS A 187 32.90 -17.22 -5.05
N GLY A 188 32.12 -16.12 -5.00
CA GLY A 188 30.66 -16.14 -5.06
C GLY A 188 29.99 -16.55 -3.74
N GLN A 189 30.69 -16.43 -2.61
CA GLN A 189 30.15 -16.73 -1.29
C GLN A 189 29.64 -15.48 -0.60
N LEU A 190 28.53 -15.63 0.13
CA LEU A 190 27.89 -14.56 0.89
C LEU A 190 28.14 -14.72 2.38
N ALA A 191 28.29 -13.62 3.10
CA ALA A 191 28.32 -13.59 4.55
C ALA A 191 27.62 -12.34 5.09
N ALA A 192 27.09 -12.45 6.32
CA ALA A 192 26.48 -11.34 7.05
C ALA A 192 27.02 -11.32 8.48
N GLY A 193 27.24 -10.14 9.04
CA GLY A 193 27.59 -10.01 10.45
C GLY A 193 27.30 -8.62 11.01
N GLY A 194 27.04 -8.56 12.30
CA GLY A 194 26.71 -7.31 12.99
C GLY A 194 27.14 -7.31 14.44
N SER A 195 27.27 -6.11 15.00
CA SER A 195 27.64 -5.88 16.41
C SER A 195 26.96 -4.63 16.96
N THR A 196 26.68 -4.63 18.27
CA THR A 196 26.09 -3.46 18.93
C THR A 196 26.35 -3.41 20.45
N GLY A 197 26.32 -2.21 21.01
CA GLY A 197 26.16 -1.98 22.45
C GLY A 197 24.70 -2.08 22.93
N GLY A 198 23.74 -2.21 22.02
CA GLY A 198 22.30 -2.14 22.27
C GLY A 198 21.79 -0.70 22.42
N GLY A 199 20.58 -0.54 22.96
CA GLY A 199 19.98 0.79 23.18
C GLY A 199 20.51 1.49 24.43
N THR A 200 20.73 2.81 24.35
CA THR A 200 21.04 3.63 25.53
C THR A 200 19.93 3.52 26.57
N GLY A 201 20.30 3.22 27.82
CA GLY A 201 19.36 3.03 28.93
C GLY A 201 18.57 1.72 28.85
N LYS A 202 19.02 0.73 28.06
CA LYS A 202 18.42 -0.60 28.05
C LYS A 202 18.44 -1.24 29.44
N LYS A 203 17.50 -2.14 29.69
CA LYS A 203 17.52 -3.01 30.87
C LYS A 203 18.78 -3.87 30.87
N ASP A 204 19.37 -4.06 32.05
CA ASP A 204 20.42 -5.05 32.26
C ASP A 204 19.92 -6.43 31.78
N GLY A 205 20.73 -7.13 30.99
CA GLY A 205 20.39 -8.42 30.41
C GLY A 205 19.52 -8.37 29.15
N ARG A 206 19.12 -7.19 28.66
CA ARG A 206 18.39 -7.07 27.39
C ARG A 206 19.30 -7.39 26.21
N LEU A 207 18.92 -8.42 25.44
CA LEU A 207 19.51 -8.77 24.16
C LEU A 207 18.64 -8.22 23.00
N GLY A 208 19.27 -7.69 21.96
CA GLY A 208 18.62 -7.16 20.76
C GLY A 208 18.54 -8.14 19.60
N ASP A 209 18.22 -7.59 18.43
CA ASP A 209 18.13 -8.30 17.15
C ASP A 209 19.49 -8.65 16.56
N THR A 210 20.51 -7.84 16.83
CA THR A 210 21.79 -7.83 16.10
C THR A 210 22.55 -9.14 16.19
N ALA A 211 22.42 -9.87 17.29
CA ALA A 211 23.06 -11.17 17.46
C ALA A 211 22.13 -12.33 17.13
N LEU A 212 20.86 -12.12 16.75
CA LEU A 212 19.85 -13.16 16.57
C LEU A 212 19.56 -13.47 15.10
N LEU A 213 19.84 -14.71 14.69
CA LEU A 213 19.60 -15.21 13.33
C LEU A 213 18.14 -15.07 12.91
N GLY A 214 17.93 -14.50 11.73
CA GLY A 214 16.61 -14.24 11.15
C GLY A 214 15.93 -12.97 11.67
N ALA A 215 16.43 -12.35 12.74
CA ALA A 215 15.98 -11.05 13.21
C ALA A 215 16.88 -9.94 12.65
N GLY A 216 18.06 -9.76 13.23
CA GLY A 216 19.00 -8.70 12.85
C GLY A 216 19.96 -9.08 11.75
N LEU A 217 20.23 -10.37 11.53
CA LEU A 217 21.05 -10.84 10.40
C LEU A 217 20.57 -12.17 9.81
N TYR A 218 20.91 -12.40 8.55
CA TYR A 218 20.68 -13.65 7.84
C TYR A 218 21.66 -13.79 6.67
N ALA A 219 22.14 -14.99 6.36
CA ALA A 219 22.79 -15.27 5.09
C ALA A 219 22.55 -16.72 4.64
N ASP A 220 22.44 -16.91 3.33
CA ASP A 220 22.52 -18.20 2.64
C ASP A 220 23.26 -18.07 1.30
N ASP A 221 23.15 -19.08 0.44
CA ASP A 221 23.77 -19.13 -0.89
C ASP A 221 23.16 -18.14 -1.89
N ARG A 222 22.10 -17.41 -1.51
CA ARG A 222 21.34 -16.52 -2.40
C ARG A 222 21.34 -15.07 -1.92
N ILE A 223 21.34 -14.84 -0.62
CA ILE A 223 21.20 -13.49 -0.03
C ILE A 223 21.91 -13.39 1.32
N SER A 224 22.47 -12.21 1.60
CA SER A 224 22.90 -11.78 2.93
C SER A 224 22.18 -10.49 3.33
N VAL A 225 21.83 -10.39 4.61
CA VAL A 225 21.01 -9.30 5.16
C VAL A 225 21.51 -8.94 6.55
N VAL A 226 21.63 -7.65 6.84
CA VAL A 226 21.77 -7.12 8.21
C VAL A 226 20.85 -5.92 8.45
N CYS A 227 20.38 -5.78 9.68
CA CYS A 227 19.41 -4.76 10.08
C CYS A 227 20.00 -3.81 11.14
N SER A 228 19.41 -2.62 11.21
CA SER A 228 19.66 -1.64 12.27
C SER A 228 18.37 -0.97 12.69
N GLY A 229 18.26 -0.57 13.96
CA GLY A 229 17.13 0.20 14.48
C GLY A 229 16.48 -0.42 15.70
N ALA A 230 15.15 -0.35 15.76
CA ALA A 230 14.35 -0.73 16.91
C ALA A 230 14.35 -2.25 17.15
N GLY A 231 15.37 -2.75 17.85
CA GLY A 231 15.63 -4.19 17.91
C GLY A 231 14.46 -5.06 18.40
N ASP A 232 13.60 -4.56 19.30
CA ASP A 232 12.45 -5.33 19.76
C ASP A 232 11.38 -5.50 18.67
N GLU A 233 11.21 -4.50 17.79
CA GLU A 233 10.30 -4.61 16.64
C GLU A 233 10.93 -5.44 15.52
N ILE A 234 12.25 -5.32 15.31
CA ILE A 234 13.00 -6.17 14.37
C ILE A 234 12.86 -7.65 14.78
N LEU A 235 12.93 -7.95 16.08
CA LEU A 235 12.74 -9.28 16.63
C LEU A 235 11.32 -9.81 16.42
N LYS A 236 10.30 -9.05 16.82
CA LYS A 236 8.88 -9.43 16.67
C LYS A 236 8.52 -9.76 15.23
N HIS A 237 9.15 -9.11 14.27
CA HIS A 237 8.86 -9.25 12.84
C HIS A 237 9.88 -10.08 12.06
N SER A 238 10.96 -10.56 12.70
CA SER A 238 12.00 -11.37 12.06
C SER A 238 12.46 -10.78 10.72
N VAL A 239 12.84 -9.50 10.74
CA VAL A 239 13.01 -8.68 9.52
C VAL A 239 14.01 -9.32 8.55
N ALA A 240 15.20 -9.73 9.00
CA ALA A 240 16.21 -10.31 8.11
C ALA A 240 15.71 -11.60 7.41
N ALA A 241 15.02 -12.49 8.14
CA ALA A 241 14.41 -13.68 7.55
C ALA A 241 13.26 -13.33 6.59
N ALA A 242 12.46 -12.30 6.91
CA ALA A 242 11.37 -11.85 6.04
C ALA A 242 11.90 -11.33 4.70
N VAL A 243 13.01 -10.58 4.69
CA VAL A 243 13.69 -10.14 3.45
C VAL A 243 14.09 -11.35 2.61
N ALA A 244 14.78 -12.32 3.20
CA ALA A 244 15.20 -13.54 2.50
C ALA A 244 14.01 -14.35 1.97
N GLN A 245 12.91 -14.40 2.71
CA GLN A 245 11.68 -15.09 2.31
C GLN A 245 10.99 -14.38 1.14
N TYR A 246 10.84 -13.06 1.17
CA TYR A 246 10.25 -12.31 0.06
C TYR A 246 11.10 -12.44 -1.21
N HIS A 247 12.42 -12.32 -1.08
CA HIS A 247 13.33 -12.52 -2.20
C HIS A 247 13.20 -13.94 -2.78
N SER A 248 13.14 -14.97 -1.93
CA SER A 248 12.92 -16.36 -2.36
C SER A 248 11.56 -16.58 -3.06
N ASN A 249 10.57 -15.76 -2.76
CA ASN A 249 9.25 -15.77 -3.40
C ASN A 249 9.21 -14.97 -4.72
N GLY A 250 10.35 -14.47 -5.21
CA GLY A 250 10.47 -13.81 -6.51
C GLY A 250 10.31 -12.29 -6.51
N TYR A 251 10.25 -11.65 -5.33
CA TYR A 251 10.36 -10.19 -5.23
C TYR A 251 11.79 -9.76 -5.59
N ASN A 252 11.94 -8.61 -6.24
CA ASN A 252 13.26 -8.00 -6.34
C ASN A 252 13.76 -7.59 -4.94
N LEU A 253 15.08 -7.43 -4.80
CA LEU A 253 15.72 -7.24 -3.50
C LEU A 253 15.20 -5.99 -2.75
N ARG A 254 14.90 -4.91 -3.49
CA ARG A 254 14.39 -3.66 -2.93
C ARG A 254 12.98 -3.81 -2.37
N ASP A 255 12.09 -4.42 -3.13
CA ASP A 255 10.71 -4.66 -2.70
C ASP A 255 10.67 -5.65 -1.52
N ALA A 256 11.54 -6.66 -1.52
CA ALA A 256 11.68 -7.58 -0.39
C ALA A 256 12.07 -6.84 0.90
N ALA A 257 13.04 -5.93 0.84
CA ALA A 257 13.46 -5.10 1.96
C ALA A 257 12.33 -4.16 2.45
N ARG A 258 11.66 -3.45 1.53
CA ARG A 258 10.55 -2.54 1.87
C ARG A 258 9.36 -3.28 2.51
N GLN A 259 9.03 -4.47 2.02
CA GLN A 259 7.94 -5.27 2.58
C GLN A 259 8.27 -5.80 3.98
N ALA A 260 9.52 -6.18 4.23
CA ALA A 260 9.98 -6.58 5.56
C ALA A 260 9.98 -5.41 6.57
N LEU A 261 10.23 -4.18 6.12
CA LEU A 261 10.20 -2.96 6.93
C LEU A 261 8.78 -2.45 7.26
N ALA A 262 7.77 -2.85 6.49
CA ALA A 262 6.41 -2.32 6.63
C ALA A 262 5.79 -2.54 8.02
N PRO A 263 5.88 -3.73 8.65
CA PRO A 263 5.34 -3.95 10.01
C PRO A 263 6.05 -3.11 11.08
N VAL A 264 7.37 -2.94 10.99
CA VAL A 264 8.14 -2.10 11.92
C VAL A 264 7.72 -0.63 11.80
N SER A 265 7.51 -0.17 10.56
CA SER A 265 6.98 1.18 10.28
C SER A 265 5.56 1.36 10.83
N GLN A 266 4.71 0.34 10.74
CA GLN A 266 3.35 0.35 11.31
C GLN A 266 3.35 0.48 12.84
N ALA A 267 4.35 -0.09 13.52
CA ALA A 267 4.58 0.08 14.95
C ALA A 267 5.11 1.49 15.32
N GLY A 268 5.35 2.36 14.33
CA GLY A 268 5.93 3.70 14.53
C GLY A 268 7.42 3.67 14.83
N ALA A 269 8.08 2.53 14.63
CA ALA A 269 9.48 2.31 14.95
C ALA A 269 10.37 2.47 13.72
N SER A 270 11.64 2.76 13.98
CA SER A 270 12.64 2.98 12.94
C SER A 270 13.48 1.74 12.70
N CYS A 271 13.71 1.41 11.45
CA CYS A 271 14.52 0.30 11.02
C CYS A 271 15.10 0.56 9.62
N SER A 272 16.31 0.07 9.43
CA SER A 272 17.02 0.06 8.18
C SER A 272 17.58 -1.32 7.90
N VAL A 273 17.68 -1.66 6.64
CA VAL A 273 18.15 -2.94 6.11
C VAL A 273 19.20 -2.65 5.06
N VAL A 274 20.31 -3.39 5.11
CA VAL A 274 21.16 -3.59 3.94
C VAL A 274 21.12 -5.05 3.54
N ALA A 275 21.00 -5.30 2.24
CA ALA A 275 21.00 -6.65 1.71
C ALA A 275 21.81 -6.73 0.41
N LEU A 276 22.38 -7.91 0.15
CA LEU A 276 23.20 -8.22 -1.01
C LEU A 276 22.85 -9.63 -1.49
N ASP A 277 22.59 -9.79 -2.78
CA ASP A 277 22.29 -11.09 -3.38
C ASP A 277 23.51 -11.74 -4.06
N ALA A 278 23.37 -13.01 -4.43
CA ALA A 278 24.42 -13.79 -5.09
C ALA A 278 24.75 -13.32 -6.52
N ASN A 279 23.96 -12.41 -7.10
CA ASN A 279 24.25 -11.79 -8.39
C ASN A 279 25.06 -10.50 -8.25
N GLY A 280 25.26 -10.03 -7.01
CA GLY A 280 25.93 -8.77 -6.73
C GLY A 280 24.98 -7.56 -6.74
N GLU A 281 23.66 -7.77 -6.74
CA GLU A 281 22.69 -6.69 -6.51
C GLU A 281 22.63 -6.37 -5.01
N SER A 282 22.74 -5.10 -4.66
CA SER A 282 22.64 -4.62 -3.27
C SER A 282 21.57 -3.56 -3.11
N VAL A 283 21.00 -3.49 -1.90
CA VAL A 283 20.02 -2.47 -1.53
C VAL A 283 20.30 -1.92 -0.14
N VAL A 284 19.99 -0.63 0.01
CA VAL A 284 19.93 0.08 1.29
C VAL A 284 18.52 0.63 1.41
N GLU A 285 17.76 0.15 2.38
CA GLU A 285 16.39 0.62 2.64
C GLU A 285 16.24 1.04 4.09
N SER A 286 15.63 2.20 4.32
CA SER A 286 15.52 2.83 5.63
C SER A 286 14.25 3.65 5.74
N ASN A 287 13.48 3.43 6.80
CA ASN A 287 12.43 4.36 7.22
C ASN A 287 12.92 5.38 8.27
N ALA A 288 14.18 5.24 8.69
CA ALA A 288 14.85 6.10 9.64
C ALA A 288 15.42 7.33 8.94
N ARG A 289 15.53 8.44 9.67
CA ARG A 289 16.03 9.70 9.11
C ARG A 289 17.44 9.56 8.53
N HIS A 290 18.34 8.94 9.28
CA HIS A 290 19.74 8.80 8.90
C HIS A 290 20.19 7.35 8.96
N PHE A 291 20.93 6.93 7.93
CA PHE A 291 21.58 5.63 7.92
C PHE A 291 22.97 5.74 7.27
N PRO A 292 24.05 5.84 8.06
CA PRO A 292 25.42 5.84 7.55
C PRO A 292 25.73 4.51 6.89
N VAL A 293 26.06 4.55 5.60
CA VAL A 293 26.33 3.36 4.79
C VAL A 293 27.53 3.59 3.89
N SER A 294 28.22 2.50 3.59
CA SER A 294 29.27 2.46 2.58
C SER A 294 29.15 1.20 1.76
N TRP A 295 29.42 1.28 0.47
CA TRP A 295 29.42 0.14 -0.42
C TRP A 295 30.57 0.25 -1.41
N GLY A 296 30.95 -0.87 -1.98
CA GLY A 296 31.99 -0.95 -3.00
C GLY A 296 31.91 -2.29 -3.73
N SER A 297 32.48 -2.33 -4.93
CA SER A 297 32.52 -3.53 -5.75
C SER A 297 33.85 -3.66 -6.49
N SER A 298 34.08 -4.81 -7.11
CA SER A 298 35.24 -5.01 -8.01
C SER A 298 35.33 -3.99 -9.17
N SER A 299 34.23 -3.28 -9.47
CA SER A 299 34.16 -2.27 -10.54
C SER A 299 34.05 -0.83 -10.05
N THR A 300 33.79 -0.60 -8.76
CA THR A 300 33.52 0.73 -8.20
C THR A 300 34.30 0.97 -6.92
N SER A 301 34.99 2.10 -6.85
CA SER A 301 35.64 2.54 -5.62
C SER A 301 34.63 2.65 -4.47
N PRO A 302 35.06 2.45 -3.22
CA PRO A 302 34.17 2.61 -2.07
C PRO A 302 33.56 3.99 -2.00
N GLU A 303 32.24 4.05 -1.87
CA GLU A 303 31.49 5.28 -1.59
C GLU A 303 30.94 5.23 -0.16
N SER A 304 30.85 6.39 0.48
CA SER A 304 30.39 6.51 1.87
C SER A 304 29.57 7.77 2.03
N LEU A 305 28.36 7.61 2.60
CA LEU A 305 27.46 8.73 2.88
C LEU A 305 26.53 8.41 4.05
N ILE A 306 25.84 9.44 4.55
CA ILE A 306 24.70 9.27 5.43
C ILE A 306 23.45 9.24 4.56
N HIS A 307 22.87 8.05 4.40
CA HIS A 307 21.70 7.88 3.54
C HIS A 307 20.47 8.45 4.26
N PRO A 308 19.71 9.36 3.63
CA PRO A 308 18.43 9.81 4.18
C PRO A 308 17.40 8.67 4.14
N THR A 309 16.20 8.89 4.69
CA THR A 309 15.10 7.93 4.53
C THR A 309 14.87 7.56 3.05
N THR A 310 14.85 6.27 2.74
CA THR A 310 14.56 5.76 1.38
C THR A 310 13.06 5.59 1.17
N ILE A 311 12.28 5.64 2.27
CA ILE A 311 10.83 5.53 2.29
C ILE A 311 10.28 6.88 2.76
N PRO A 312 10.19 7.89 1.86
CA PRO A 312 9.78 9.24 2.22
C PRO A 312 8.32 9.27 2.72
N VAL A 313 7.46 8.43 2.14
CA VAL A 313 6.06 8.26 2.55
C VAL A 313 5.85 6.84 3.06
N LEU A 314 5.62 6.68 4.36
CA LEU A 314 5.31 5.38 4.94
C LEU A 314 3.95 4.86 4.43
N GLN A 315 3.85 3.55 4.21
CA GLN A 315 2.62 2.90 3.72
C GLN A 315 1.35 3.27 4.51
N THR A 316 1.50 3.45 5.83
CA THR A 316 0.42 3.84 6.74
C THR A 316 0.03 5.32 6.66
N HIS A 317 0.90 6.16 6.10
CA HIS A 317 0.67 7.60 5.94
C HIS A 317 0.13 7.97 4.55
N ILE A 318 0.18 7.05 3.60
CA ILE A 318 -0.35 7.26 2.24
C ILE A 318 -1.84 7.57 2.33
N PHE A 319 -2.30 8.58 1.61
CA PHE A 319 -3.72 8.87 1.46
C PHE A 319 -4.16 9.12 0.01
N TYR A 320 -3.20 9.13 -0.93
CA TYR A 320 -3.45 9.10 -2.36
C TYR A 320 -2.32 8.36 -3.06
N GLN A 321 -2.64 7.60 -4.10
CA GLN A 321 -1.66 6.97 -4.98
C GLN A 321 -2.26 6.77 -6.36
N ASP A 322 -1.47 6.92 -7.41
CA ASP A 322 -1.82 6.59 -8.79
C ASP A 322 -0.65 5.85 -9.46
N ASN A 323 -0.62 5.77 -10.80
CA ASN A 323 0.47 5.08 -11.51
C ASN A 323 1.83 5.78 -11.40
N GLN A 324 1.86 7.08 -11.12
CA GLN A 324 3.08 7.89 -11.06
C GLN A 324 3.47 8.30 -9.63
N LEU A 325 2.49 8.55 -8.76
CA LEU A 325 2.68 9.21 -7.47
C LEU A 325 2.21 8.39 -6.28
N ILE A 326 2.87 8.62 -5.15
CA ILE A 326 2.46 8.26 -3.80
C ILE A 326 2.42 9.55 -2.98
N ILE A 327 1.27 9.87 -2.39
CA ILE A 327 1.11 11.08 -1.57
C ILE A 327 0.62 10.71 -0.18
N GLY A 328 1.30 11.23 0.84
CA GLY A 328 0.99 10.96 2.24
C GLY A 328 1.61 11.96 3.20
N HIS A 329 1.27 11.86 4.48
CA HIS A 329 1.84 12.75 5.49
C HIS A 329 3.32 12.45 5.74
N SER A 330 4.13 13.51 5.86
CA SER A 330 5.53 13.38 6.28
C SER A 330 5.60 12.85 7.72
N ARG A 331 6.49 11.89 7.97
CA ARG A 331 6.90 11.51 9.34
C ARG A 331 7.65 12.64 10.04
N TYR A 332 8.16 13.60 9.27
CA TYR A 332 9.02 14.70 9.70
C TYR A 332 8.37 16.06 9.39
N PRO A 333 7.21 16.38 10.00
CA PRO A 333 6.48 17.59 9.68
C PRO A 333 7.22 18.85 10.16
N SER A 334 7.26 19.89 9.32
CA SER A 334 7.68 21.25 9.70
C SER A 334 6.46 22.14 10.02
N THR A 335 5.28 21.69 9.61
CA THR A 335 3.98 22.28 9.96
C THR A 335 2.91 21.19 10.04
N ARG A 336 1.78 21.49 10.68
CA ARG A 336 0.67 20.54 10.82
C ARG A 336 0.11 20.16 9.43
N GLY A 337 0.09 18.86 9.14
CA GLY A 337 -0.38 18.35 7.84
C GLY A 337 0.66 18.41 6.72
N HIS A 338 1.93 18.66 7.03
CA HIS A 338 3.03 18.56 6.07
C HIS A 338 2.93 17.24 5.30
N THR A 339 2.78 17.36 3.98
CA THR A 339 2.50 16.26 3.06
C THR A 339 3.65 16.13 2.09
N LEU A 340 4.01 14.90 1.73
CA LEU A 340 5.00 14.61 0.70
C LEU A 340 4.30 13.94 -0.49
N ALA A 341 4.67 14.35 -1.70
CA ALA A 341 4.33 13.67 -2.94
C ALA A 341 5.62 13.06 -3.51
N ALA A 342 5.69 11.74 -3.58
CA ALA A 342 6.84 10.98 -4.07
C ALA A 342 6.51 10.29 -5.39
N PHE A 343 7.40 10.35 -6.37
CA PHE A 343 7.29 9.59 -7.60
C PHE A 343 7.63 8.12 -7.36
N LYS A 344 6.88 7.21 -7.99
CA LYS A 344 7.13 5.76 -7.91
C LYS A 344 8.38 5.34 -8.68
N THR A 345 8.72 6.08 -9.74
CA THR A 345 9.95 5.93 -10.50
C THR A 345 11.04 6.79 -9.88
N ASP A 346 12.23 6.21 -9.71
CA ASP A 346 13.41 7.00 -9.38
C ASP A 346 13.76 7.88 -10.58
N VAL A 347 13.55 9.18 -10.42
CA VAL A 347 13.97 10.22 -11.37
C VAL A 347 15.08 11.04 -10.74
N GLU A 348 16.17 11.23 -11.47
CA GLU A 348 17.30 12.07 -11.03
C GLU A 348 16.87 13.53 -10.92
N SER A 349 16.17 14.03 -11.95
CA SER A 349 15.50 15.32 -11.94
C SER A 349 14.02 15.21 -12.29
N LEU A 350 13.18 15.93 -11.54
CA LEU A 350 11.76 16.13 -11.83
C LEU A 350 11.54 16.72 -13.23
N PHE A 351 12.50 17.50 -13.73
CA PHE A 351 12.41 18.20 -15.00
C PHE A 351 12.92 17.37 -16.19
N ASP A 352 13.46 16.17 -15.95
CA ASP A 352 13.78 15.20 -17.02
C ASP A 352 12.54 14.44 -17.50
N LEU A 353 11.44 14.49 -16.73
CA LEU A 353 10.15 13.97 -17.16
C LEU A 353 9.71 14.66 -18.46
N SER A 354 9.02 13.92 -19.33
CA SER A 354 8.36 14.55 -20.47
C SER A 354 7.37 15.61 -19.98
N LEU A 355 7.16 16.66 -20.78
CA LEU A 355 6.26 17.76 -20.41
C LEU A 355 4.87 17.25 -19.99
N ASP A 356 4.34 16.26 -20.70
CA ASP A 356 3.05 15.64 -20.40
C ASP A 356 3.04 14.91 -19.05
N GLU A 357 4.10 14.17 -18.72
CA GLU A 357 4.22 13.48 -17.42
C GLU A 357 4.33 14.49 -16.27
N PHE A 358 5.18 15.51 -16.44
CA PHE A 358 5.34 16.58 -15.46
C PHE A 358 4.00 17.29 -15.21
N VAL A 359 3.31 17.74 -16.26
CA VAL A 359 2.02 18.43 -16.13
C VAL A 359 0.95 17.53 -15.49
N ARG A 360 0.88 16.25 -15.87
CA ARG A 360 -0.06 15.29 -15.25
C ARG A 360 0.21 15.15 -13.75
N ALA A 361 1.47 14.96 -13.35
CA ALA A 361 1.84 14.86 -11.95
C ALA A 361 1.48 16.14 -11.17
N MET A 362 1.77 17.32 -11.71
CA MET A 362 1.42 18.59 -11.07
C MET A 362 -0.10 18.79 -10.92
N LYS A 363 -0.91 18.35 -11.89
CA LYS A 363 -2.38 18.35 -11.78
C LYS A 363 -2.89 17.42 -10.68
N ALA A 364 -2.32 16.21 -10.56
CA ALA A 364 -2.66 15.27 -9.49
C ALA A 364 -2.31 15.87 -8.11
N ILE A 365 -1.10 16.43 -7.97
CA ILE A 365 -0.64 17.11 -6.75
C ILE A 365 -1.58 18.27 -6.39
N ARG A 366 -1.99 19.09 -7.37
CA ARG A 366 -2.94 20.20 -7.16
C ARG A 366 -4.29 19.70 -6.64
N THR A 367 -4.82 18.62 -7.23
CA THR A 367 -6.10 18.01 -6.81
C THR A 367 -6.04 17.53 -5.36
N VAL A 368 -4.97 16.81 -5.00
CA VAL A 368 -4.76 16.32 -3.63
C VAL A 368 -4.53 17.48 -2.65
N THR A 369 -3.81 18.52 -3.07
CA THR A 369 -3.58 19.73 -2.26
C THR A 369 -4.90 20.43 -1.92
N SER A 370 -5.87 20.46 -2.84
CA SER A 370 -7.22 21.00 -2.57
C SER A 370 -7.94 20.23 -1.45
N ALA A 371 -7.81 18.90 -1.44
CA ALA A 371 -8.37 18.07 -0.37
C ALA A 371 -7.64 18.29 0.97
N VAL A 372 -6.31 18.35 0.97
CA VAL A 372 -5.49 18.67 2.15
C VAL A 372 -5.90 20.04 2.73
N ARG A 373 -6.04 21.06 1.88
CA ARG A 373 -6.47 22.41 2.25
C ARG A 373 -7.83 22.40 2.95
N LYS A 374 -8.83 21.73 2.36
CA LYS A 374 -10.17 21.58 2.93
C LYS A 374 -10.14 20.84 4.27
N PHE A 375 -9.35 19.77 4.35
CA PHE A 375 -9.24 18.94 5.56
C PHE A 375 -8.67 19.71 6.75
N TYR A 376 -7.57 20.42 6.53
CA TYR A 376 -6.88 21.20 7.56
C TYR A 376 -7.46 22.59 7.79
N GLN A 377 -8.49 22.97 7.03
CA GLN A 377 -9.16 24.28 7.09
C GLN A 377 -8.19 25.46 6.91
N VAL A 378 -7.20 25.29 6.04
CA VAL A 378 -6.23 26.36 5.73
C VAL A 378 -6.66 27.14 4.49
N GLY A 379 -6.30 28.42 4.46
CA GLY A 379 -6.60 29.28 3.31
C GLY A 379 -5.75 28.95 2.08
N ARG A 380 -4.51 28.47 2.29
CA ARG A 380 -3.53 28.19 1.23
C ARG A 380 -2.58 27.05 1.62
N CYS A 381 -1.91 26.50 0.62
CA CYS A 381 -0.77 25.60 0.80
C CYS A 381 0.40 26.10 -0.04
N ALA A 382 1.62 25.92 0.46
CA ALA A 382 2.82 26.10 -0.33
C ALA A 382 3.30 24.75 -0.90
N LEU A 383 4.04 24.81 -2.00
CA LEU A 383 4.70 23.65 -2.59
C LEU A 383 6.18 23.95 -2.73
N ILE A 384 7.04 22.98 -2.41
CA ILE A 384 8.49 23.11 -2.50
C ILE A 384 9.14 21.80 -2.90
N THR A 385 10.07 21.84 -3.84
CA THR A 385 10.87 20.67 -4.26
C THR A 385 12.26 21.10 -4.66
N GLU A 386 13.24 20.26 -4.38
CA GLU A 386 14.63 20.44 -4.84
C GLU A 386 14.86 19.85 -6.24
N GLY A 387 13.78 19.55 -6.98
CA GLY A 387 13.85 18.90 -8.28
C GLY A 387 14.14 17.40 -8.22
N LYS A 388 14.01 16.76 -7.06
CA LYS A 388 14.14 15.30 -6.90
C LYS A 388 12.79 14.60 -7.17
N ASN A 389 12.75 13.29 -6.96
CA ASN A 389 11.55 12.47 -6.95
C ASN A 389 10.56 12.75 -5.80
N VAL A 390 10.80 13.75 -4.94
CA VAL A 390 9.90 14.12 -3.82
C VAL A 390 9.61 15.62 -3.81
N LEU A 391 8.35 15.96 -3.54
CA LEU A 391 7.85 17.31 -3.36
C LEU A 391 7.17 17.42 -1.99
N SER A 392 7.32 18.58 -1.36
CA SER A 392 6.71 18.90 -0.08
C SER A 392 5.55 19.88 -0.27
N ILE A 393 4.44 19.61 0.41
CA ILE A 393 3.22 20.42 0.41
C ILE A 393 2.96 20.86 1.84
N TRP A 394 2.94 22.17 2.07
CA TRP A 394 2.83 22.80 3.38
C TRP A 394 1.48 23.49 3.55
N PRO A 395 0.57 22.97 4.38
CA PRO A 395 -0.61 23.71 4.82
C PRO A 395 -0.19 24.97 5.60
N LEU A 396 -0.58 26.16 5.12
CA LEU A 396 -0.17 27.42 5.72
C LEU A 396 -1.18 27.86 6.79
N HIS A 397 -0.89 27.55 8.04
CA HIS A 397 -1.73 27.88 9.19
C HIS A 397 -1.50 29.32 9.69
N GLY A 398 -2.51 29.89 10.36
CA GLY A 398 -2.41 31.22 11.00
C GLY A 398 -2.61 32.41 10.05
N LEU A 399 -3.00 32.18 8.80
CA LEU A 399 -3.26 33.23 7.82
C LEU A 399 -4.62 33.91 8.05
N GLY A 400 -4.68 35.23 7.83
CA GLY A 400 -5.93 35.99 7.81
C GLY A 400 -6.79 35.73 6.56
N ARG A 401 -8.03 36.27 6.54
CA ARG A 401 -8.92 36.17 5.36
C ARG A 401 -8.42 37.00 4.18
N ASP A 402 -7.93 38.21 4.46
CA ASP A 402 -7.38 39.11 3.45
C ASP A 402 -5.89 38.82 3.22
N TRP A 403 -5.47 38.86 1.96
CA TRP A 403 -4.05 38.73 1.63
C TRP A 403 -3.27 39.95 2.15
N LYS A 404 -2.17 39.67 2.86
CA LYS A 404 -1.18 40.66 3.29
C LYS A 404 0.21 40.05 3.11
N PRO A 405 1.23 40.86 2.79
CA PRO A 405 2.57 40.34 2.67
C PRO A 405 3.07 39.82 4.02
N ILE A 406 3.65 38.63 4.02
CA ILE A 406 4.30 38.03 5.20
C ILE A 406 5.67 37.54 4.72
N THR A 407 6.72 38.22 5.17
CA THR A 407 8.10 37.97 4.77
C THR A 407 8.96 37.66 5.99
N SER A 408 10.02 36.89 5.80
CA SER A 408 11.04 36.69 6.83
C SER A 408 12.09 37.82 6.79
N ASP A 409 12.61 38.21 7.96
CA ASP A 409 13.76 39.12 8.07
C ASP A 409 15.10 38.41 7.85
N VAL A 410 15.09 37.07 7.79
CA VAL A 410 16.29 36.26 7.54
C VAL A 410 16.70 36.43 6.09
N LYS A 411 17.97 36.79 5.88
CA LYS A 411 18.60 36.83 4.55
C LYS A 411 19.65 35.74 4.44
N GLU A 412 19.61 34.99 3.33
CA GLU A 412 20.50 33.86 3.09
C GLU A 412 21.10 33.94 1.68
N TYR A 413 22.41 33.68 1.55
CA TYR A 413 23.06 33.50 0.26
C TYR A 413 24.01 32.31 0.31
N GLN A 414 23.81 31.36 -0.59
CA GLN A 414 24.59 30.14 -0.70
C GLN A 414 25.13 29.99 -2.11
N LYS A 415 26.47 30.00 -2.23
CA LYS A 415 27.14 29.82 -3.52
C LYS A 415 27.06 28.37 -4.03
N SER A 416 26.97 27.41 -3.12
CA SER A 416 26.82 25.98 -3.40
C SER A 416 25.61 25.44 -2.64
N PHE A 417 25.01 24.35 -3.12
CA PHE A 417 23.82 23.78 -2.48
C PHE A 417 24.10 23.30 -1.04
N PRO A 418 23.43 23.86 -0.01
CA PRO A 418 23.69 23.54 1.39
C PRO A 418 22.99 22.26 1.88
N GLY A 419 22.18 21.62 1.02
CA GLY A 419 21.35 20.47 1.39
C GLY A 419 19.85 20.72 1.41
N TYR A 420 19.44 21.98 1.19
CA TYR A 420 18.05 22.37 1.08
C TYR A 420 17.90 23.61 0.20
N ILE A 421 16.66 23.91 -0.17
CA ILE A 421 16.28 25.21 -0.71
C ILE A 421 15.27 25.87 0.22
N SER A 422 15.24 27.20 0.22
CA SER A 422 14.29 28.00 0.99
C SER A 422 13.73 29.12 0.13
N SER A 423 12.62 29.71 0.58
CA SER A 423 12.09 30.92 -0.03
C SER A 423 12.71 32.21 0.52
N TYR A 424 13.71 32.12 1.41
CA TYR A 424 14.39 33.30 1.93
C TYR A 424 15.00 34.14 0.81
N ASP A 425 14.88 35.45 0.96
CA ASP A 425 15.61 36.41 0.15
C ASP A 425 17.11 36.37 0.46
N GLY A 426 17.93 36.67 -0.53
CA GLY A 426 19.34 37.02 -0.31
C GLY A 426 19.59 38.50 -0.05
N PRO A 427 20.86 38.86 0.23
CA PRO A 427 21.30 40.25 0.12
C PRO A 427 21.12 40.74 -1.32
N MET A 428 20.95 42.06 -1.50
CA MET A 428 20.83 42.63 -2.83
C MET A 428 22.10 42.37 -3.64
N MET A 429 21.98 41.72 -4.79
CA MET A 429 23.08 41.44 -5.70
C MET A 429 23.42 42.70 -6.53
N ALA A 430 24.70 42.90 -6.84
CA ALA A 430 25.14 44.02 -7.66
C ALA A 430 24.61 43.87 -9.11
N SER A 431 24.24 44.99 -9.74
CA SER A 431 23.68 44.98 -11.10
C SER A 431 24.62 44.33 -12.12
N GLU A 432 25.93 44.54 -12.00
CA GLU A 432 26.93 43.95 -12.90
C GLU A 432 26.94 42.41 -12.81
N GLN A 433 26.78 41.86 -11.60
CA GLN A 433 26.69 40.42 -11.40
C GLN A 433 25.39 39.85 -11.97
N LEU A 434 24.27 40.57 -11.80
CA LEU A 434 23.00 40.19 -12.39
C LEU A 434 23.05 40.24 -13.93
N ASP A 435 23.77 41.20 -14.53
CA ASP A 435 23.97 41.30 -15.97
C ASP A 435 24.79 40.11 -16.51
N GLU A 436 25.84 39.70 -15.80
CA GLU A 436 26.65 38.52 -16.14
C GLU A 436 25.81 37.23 -16.08
N ILE A 437 25.05 37.03 -14.99
CA ILE A 437 24.18 35.85 -14.82
C ILE A 437 23.07 35.85 -15.88
N CYS A 438 22.43 37.00 -16.12
CA CYS A 438 21.40 37.15 -17.14
C CYS A 438 21.94 36.80 -18.53
N SER A 439 23.12 37.30 -18.88
CA SER A 439 23.79 37.00 -20.15
C SER A 439 24.11 35.51 -20.29
N LYS A 440 24.58 34.88 -19.21
CA LYS A 440 24.83 33.44 -19.16
C LYS A 440 23.55 32.63 -19.44
N ILE A 441 22.43 32.95 -18.80
CA ILE A 441 21.17 32.24 -19.01
C ILE A 441 20.62 32.52 -20.42
N ARG A 442 20.67 33.77 -20.89
CA ARG A 442 20.25 34.16 -22.25
C ARG A 442 21.00 33.44 -23.36
N SER A 443 22.26 33.08 -23.13
CA SER A 443 23.07 32.34 -24.11
C SER A 443 22.48 30.98 -24.50
N VAL A 444 21.59 30.43 -23.66
CA VAL A 444 20.92 29.13 -23.90
C VAL A 444 19.39 29.22 -23.89
N SER A 445 18.79 30.38 -23.58
CA SER A 445 17.33 30.52 -23.46
C SER A 445 16.60 30.78 -24.78
N GLY A 446 17.33 31.20 -25.82
CA GLY A 446 16.76 31.59 -27.12
C GLY A 446 16.06 32.95 -27.13
N LEU A 447 16.12 33.72 -26.03
CA LEU A 447 15.54 35.06 -25.95
C LEU A 447 16.31 36.06 -26.83
N SER A 448 15.59 36.77 -27.71
CA SER A 448 16.15 37.80 -28.61
C SER A 448 15.56 39.18 -28.33
N ASP A 449 16.32 40.24 -28.58
CA ASP A 449 15.83 41.62 -28.51
C ASP A 449 15.02 42.00 -29.77
N PRO A 450 14.04 42.94 -29.66
CA PRO A 450 13.62 43.64 -28.43
C PRO A 450 12.71 42.77 -27.54
N LEU A 451 12.80 42.97 -26.22
CA LEU A 451 11.93 42.30 -25.25
C LEU A 451 10.46 42.69 -25.41
N ASN A 452 9.54 41.75 -25.17
CA ASN A 452 8.11 41.99 -25.20
C ASN A 452 7.58 42.51 -23.85
N TYR A 453 7.26 43.81 -23.78
CA TYR A 453 6.73 44.45 -22.56
C TYR A 453 5.19 44.41 -22.44
N ARG A 454 4.50 43.54 -23.20
CA ARG A 454 3.04 43.36 -23.09
C ARG A 454 2.66 42.84 -21.70
N PHE A 455 1.72 43.54 -21.07
CA PHE A 455 1.07 43.16 -19.82
C PHE A 455 -0.42 42.94 -20.07
N ASP A 456 -0.97 41.82 -19.59
CA ASP A 456 -2.35 41.40 -19.86
C ASP A 456 -3.26 41.68 -18.66
N GLY A 457 -3.10 42.86 -18.06
CA GLY A 457 -3.89 43.35 -16.94
C GLY A 457 -4.15 44.86 -17.06
N PRO A 458 -4.76 45.49 -16.03
CA PRO A 458 -5.05 46.92 -16.06
C PRO A 458 -3.77 47.78 -16.16
N ASP A 459 -3.78 48.82 -17.00
CA ASP A 459 -2.63 49.72 -17.19
C ASP A 459 -2.24 50.48 -15.90
N ASP A 460 -3.20 50.67 -14.98
CA ASP A 460 -3.01 51.34 -13.69
C ASP A 460 -2.59 50.39 -12.55
N ASP A 461 -2.32 49.12 -12.87
CA ASP A 461 -1.84 48.14 -11.90
C ASP A 461 -0.41 48.45 -11.44
N ASN A 462 -0.31 48.88 -10.18
CA ASN A 462 0.94 49.28 -9.54
C ASN A 462 1.67 48.11 -8.84
N ASN A 463 1.23 46.86 -9.03
CA ASN A 463 1.93 45.67 -8.54
C ASN A 463 3.39 45.64 -9.06
N LEU A 464 4.33 45.23 -8.20
CA LEU A 464 5.75 45.16 -8.54
C LEU A 464 6.02 44.39 -9.84
N PHE A 465 5.39 43.22 -10.02
CA PHE A 465 5.61 42.38 -11.20
C PHE A 465 4.96 42.97 -12.45
N ALA A 466 3.79 43.61 -12.32
CA ALA A 466 3.15 44.31 -13.44
C ALA A 466 4.07 45.41 -14.01
N ARG A 467 4.71 46.19 -13.12
CA ARG A 467 5.67 47.23 -13.50
C ARG A 467 6.96 46.67 -14.12
N ILE A 468 7.46 45.54 -13.63
CA ILE A 468 8.59 44.81 -14.24
C ILE A 468 8.20 44.31 -15.65
N ILE A 469 7.02 43.69 -15.80
CA ILE A 469 6.55 43.16 -17.09
C ILE A 469 6.47 44.27 -18.14
N ARG A 470 5.96 45.46 -17.76
CA ARG A 470 5.84 46.65 -18.63
C ARG A 470 7.16 47.40 -18.89
N GLY A 471 8.27 47.00 -18.25
CA GLY A 471 9.56 47.67 -18.45
C GLY A 471 9.71 49.00 -17.73
N GLU A 472 8.87 49.30 -16.73
CA GLU A 472 8.95 50.54 -15.94
C GLU A 472 10.06 50.50 -14.88
N LEU A 473 10.55 49.30 -14.56
CA LEU A 473 11.60 49.03 -13.60
C LEU A 473 12.76 48.29 -14.27
N SER A 474 13.97 48.48 -13.74
CA SER A 474 15.13 47.69 -14.14
C SER A 474 14.84 46.20 -13.97
N GLN A 475 15.20 45.39 -14.96
CA GLN A 475 14.91 43.96 -14.97
C GLN A 475 16.01 43.16 -15.67
N TRP A 476 16.17 41.91 -15.23
CA TRP A 476 17.08 40.94 -15.82
C TRP A 476 16.27 39.78 -16.39
N ARG A 477 15.52 40.05 -17.46
CA ARG A 477 14.67 39.06 -18.13
C ARG A 477 15.52 38.00 -18.80
N VAL A 478 15.25 36.73 -18.53
CA VAL A 478 16.04 35.60 -19.05
C VAL A 478 15.27 34.75 -20.06
N TRP A 479 13.94 34.75 -20.01
CA TRP A 479 13.08 34.02 -20.95
C TRP A 479 11.68 34.65 -21.00
N GLU A 480 10.97 34.48 -22.11
CA GLU A 480 9.56 34.85 -22.24
C GLU A 480 8.84 34.00 -23.29
N ASP A 481 7.53 33.91 -23.15
CA ASP A 481 6.62 33.45 -24.20
C ASP A 481 5.45 34.43 -24.36
N ASP A 482 4.41 34.00 -25.08
CA ASP A 482 3.20 34.79 -25.31
C ASP A 482 2.42 35.10 -24.02
N GLU A 483 2.58 34.34 -22.93
CA GLU A 483 1.74 34.45 -21.72
C GLU A 483 2.55 34.64 -20.42
N HIS A 484 3.87 34.48 -20.45
CA HIS A 484 4.74 34.44 -19.28
C HIS A 484 6.08 35.14 -19.54
N VAL A 485 6.69 35.57 -18.44
CA VAL A 485 8.04 36.13 -18.41
C VAL A 485 8.82 35.52 -17.25
N ALA A 486 10.11 35.27 -17.45
CA ALA A 486 11.04 34.84 -16.42
C ALA A 486 12.18 35.85 -16.27
N PHE A 487 12.47 36.25 -15.04
CA PHE A 487 13.50 37.25 -14.73
C PHE A 487 14.21 36.95 -13.41
N LEU A 488 15.46 37.40 -13.28
CA LEU A 488 16.21 37.24 -12.02
C LEU A 488 15.66 38.15 -10.94
N THR A 489 15.60 37.64 -9.70
CA THR A 489 15.38 38.49 -8.53
C THR A 489 16.67 39.24 -8.18
N PRO A 490 16.59 40.52 -7.77
CA PRO A 490 17.75 41.23 -7.24
C PRO A 490 18.14 40.77 -5.82
N PHE A 491 17.33 39.94 -5.17
CA PHE A 491 17.58 39.35 -3.85
C PHE A 491 17.75 37.82 -3.93
N PRO A 492 18.67 37.30 -4.77
CA PRO A 492 18.80 35.86 -4.95
C PRO A 492 19.44 35.21 -3.73
N ASN A 493 18.92 34.07 -3.28
CA ASN A 493 19.63 33.23 -2.30
C ASN A 493 20.69 32.32 -2.94
N THR A 494 20.72 32.21 -4.27
CA THR A 494 21.77 31.55 -5.03
C THR A 494 21.81 32.09 -6.46
N ASP A 495 22.94 31.92 -7.16
CA ASP A 495 23.09 32.38 -8.54
C ASP A 495 22.03 31.73 -9.45
N GLY A 496 21.35 32.54 -10.26
CA GLY A 496 20.32 32.07 -11.19
C GLY A 496 18.93 31.91 -10.59
N PHE A 497 18.69 32.32 -9.33
CA PHE A 497 17.33 32.39 -8.77
C PHE A 497 16.43 33.22 -9.68
N THR A 498 15.48 32.54 -10.32
CA THR A 498 14.61 33.10 -11.34
C THR A 498 13.16 33.09 -10.87
N VAL A 499 12.47 34.21 -11.09
CA VAL A 499 11.02 34.34 -10.88
C VAL A 499 10.33 34.20 -12.23
N LEU A 500 9.45 33.22 -12.35
CA LEU A 500 8.55 33.03 -13.49
C LEU A 500 7.15 33.55 -13.14
N ALA A 501 6.62 34.47 -13.94
CA ALA A 501 5.31 35.09 -13.71
C ALA A 501 4.48 35.17 -15.02
N PRO A 502 3.15 35.03 -14.97
CA PRO A 502 2.29 35.30 -16.11
C PRO A 502 2.19 36.81 -16.39
N ARG A 503 1.98 37.15 -17.66
CA ARG A 503 1.71 38.51 -18.13
C ARG A 503 0.38 39.05 -17.60
N ALA A 504 -0.59 38.18 -17.37
CA ALA A 504 -1.84 38.53 -16.72
C ALA A 504 -1.67 38.64 -15.20
N HIS A 505 -2.37 39.58 -14.55
CA HIS A 505 -2.41 39.65 -13.09
C HIS A 505 -3.32 38.55 -12.54
N LEU A 506 -2.72 37.40 -12.24
CA LEU A 506 -3.40 36.26 -11.62
C LEU A 506 -3.13 36.21 -10.11
N SER A 507 -3.99 35.52 -9.35
CA SER A 507 -3.84 35.34 -7.91
C SER A 507 -2.49 34.71 -7.56
N SER A 508 -1.82 35.19 -6.50
CA SER A 508 -0.58 34.58 -6.01
C SER A 508 -0.74 33.15 -5.47
N ASP A 509 -1.96 32.68 -5.26
CA ASP A 509 -2.25 31.28 -4.93
C ASP A 509 -2.21 30.39 -6.18
N VAL A 510 -1.00 30.00 -6.60
CA VAL A 510 -0.75 29.21 -7.82
C VAL A 510 -1.59 27.92 -7.83
N LEU A 511 -1.75 27.26 -6.68
CA LEU A 511 -2.51 25.99 -6.57
C LEU A 511 -4.03 26.18 -6.74
N SER A 512 -4.51 27.42 -6.64
CA SER A 512 -5.92 27.79 -6.84
C SER A 512 -6.21 28.43 -8.20
N LEU A 513 -5.23 28.56 -9.10
CA LEU A 513 -5.43 29.10 -10.45
C LEU A 513 -6.40 28.24 -11.26
N GLU A 514 -7.06 28.82 -12.26
CA GLU A 514 -7.85 28.06 -13.23
C GLU A 514 -6.97 27.02 -13.95
N GLU A 515 -7.56 25.88 -14.36
CA GLU A 515 -6.80 24.76 -14.93
C GLU A 515 -5.97 25.14 -16.16
N GLN A 516 -6.52 25.95 -17.07
CA GLN A 516 -5.79 26.36 -18.26
C GLN A 516 -4.54 27.17 -17.90
N SER A 517 -4.71 28.22 -17.08
CA SER A 517 -3.60 29.07 -16.62
C SER A 517 -2.58 28.29 -15.80
N TYR A 518 -3.03 27.39 -14.92
CA TYR A 518 -2.13 26.51 -14.15
C TYR A 518 -1.30 25.62 -15.08
N THR A 519 -1.94 24.99 -16.07
CA THR A 519 -1.27 24.07 -17.00
C THR A 519 -0.19 24.78 -17.81
N LYS A 520 -0.50 25.96 -18.35
CA LYS A 520 0.47 26.74 -19.12
C LYS A 520 1.63 27.24 -18.24
N LEU A 521 1.34 27.67 -17.02
CA LEU A 521 2.37 28.09 -16.07
C LEU A 521 3.29 26.93 -15.68
N MET A 522 2.77 25.70 -15.52
CA MET A 522 3.59 24.50 -15.28
C MET A 522 4.48 24.19 -16.50
N ALA A 523 3.95 24.34 -17.72
CA ALA A 523 4.74 24.12 -18.93
C ALA A 523 5.89 25.14 -19.07
N ALA A 524 5.61 26.42 -18.79
CA ALA A 524 6.62 27.45 -18.72
C ALA A 524 7.67 27.15 -17.62
N ALA A 525 7.25 26.66 -16.46
CA ALA A 525 8.17 26.28 -15.39
C ALA A 525 9.12 25.14 -15.80
N HIS A 526 8.59 24.12 -16.48
CA HIS A 526 9.38 23.02 -17.04
C HIS A 526 10.44 23.52 -18.02
N THR A 527 10.04 24.43 -18.91
CA THR A 527 10.92 25.03 -19.93
C THR A 527 12.03 25.85 -19.29
N VAL A 528 11.68 26.75 -18.37
CA VAL A 528 12.65 27.65 -17.71
C VAL A 528 13.60 26.86 -16.81
N ALA A 529 13.11 25.84 -16.11
CA ALA A 529 13.97 24.95 -15.31
C ALA A 529 15.04 24.25 -16.17
N GLY A 530 14.67 23.73 -17.34
CA GLY A 530 15.62 23.12 -18.29
C GLY A 530 16.66 24.12 -18.81
N ILE A 531 16.26 25.37 -19.07
CA ILE A 531 17.17 26.46 -19.45
C ILE A 531 18.17 26.74 -18.32
N LEU A 532 17.72 26.82 -17.06
CA LEU A 532 18.58 27.07 -15.91
C LEU A 532 19.56 25.91 -15.68
N MET A 533 19.08 24.66 -15.76
CA MET A 533 19.93 23.47 -15.66
C MET A 533 21.04 23.50 -16.71
N THR A 534 20.69 23.82 -17.96
CA THR A 534 21.66 23.92 -19.06
C THR A 534 22.65 25.06 -18.83
N ALA A 535 22.17 26.24 -18.44
CA ALA A 535 23.02 27.43 -18.24
C ALA A 535 24.08 27.21 -17.16
N PHE A 536 23.72 26.53 -16.07
CA PHE A 536 24.60 26.33 -14.92
C PHE A 536 25.30 24.96 -14.88
N GLY A 537 24.96 24.03 -15.79
CA GLY A 537 25.40 22.64 -15.70
C GLY A 537 24.89 21.95 -14.43
N ALA A 538 23.69 22.35 -13.96
CA ALA A 538 23.07 21.79 -12.78
C ALA A 538 22.28 20.53 -13.14
N GLU A 539 22.44 19.47 -12.36
CA GLU A 539 21.72 18.20 -12.55
C GLU A 539 20.21 18.33 -12.30
N ARG A 540 19.81 19.34 -11.51
CA ARG A 540 18.41 19.54 -11.11
C ARG A 540 18.11 21.00 -10.83
N CYS A 541 16.82 21.34 -10.85
CA CYS A 541 16.30 22.66 -10.50
C CYS A 541 15.26 22.53 -9.40
N GLY A 542 15.32 23.38 -8.38
CA GLY A 542 14.29 23.51 -7.36
C GLY A 542 13.14 24.40 -7.81
N MET A 543 11.96 24.19 -7.20
CA MET A 543 10.73 24.92 -7.52
C MET A 543 9.93 25.22 -6.24
N ILE A 544 9.45 26.46 -6.09
CA ILE A 544 8.66 26.90 -4.93
C ILE A 544 7.39 27.65 -5.37
N PHE A 545 6.24 27.26 -4.80
CA PHE A 545 4.97 28.01 -4.82
C PHE A 545 4.68 28.49 -3.40
N GLU A 546 4.70 29.81 -3.18
CA GLU A 546 4.49 30.42 -1.86
C GLU A 546 3.52 31.61 -1.94
N GLY A 547 3.83 32.61 -2.76
CA GLY A 547 2.88 33.67 -3.13
C GLY A 547 2.52 34.68 -2.02
N PHE A 548 3.35 34.80 -0.97
CA PHE A 548 3.10 35.71 0.15
C PHE A 548 3.97 36.98 0.17
N GLU A 549 5.00 37.08 -0.67
CA GLU A 549 5.75 38.33 -0.82
C GLU A 549 5.00 39.31 -1.73
N ILE A 550 4.62 38.83 -2.92
CA ILE A 550 3.94 39.62 -3.95
C ILE A 550 2.61 38.96 -4.30
N ASN A 551 1.53 39.75 -4.31
CA ASN A 551 0.20 39.29 -4.73
C ASN A 551 0.08 39.23 -6.25
N HIS A 552 0.87 38.37 -6.89
CA HIS A 552 0.82 38.06 -8.32
C HIS A 552 1.25 36.60 -8.46
N ALA A 553 0.62 35.79 -9.32
CA ALA A 553 1.03 34.39 -9.52
C ALA A 553 2.51 34.29 -9.91
N HIS A 554 3.32 33.51 -9.19
CA HIS A 554 4.71 33.32 -9.57
C HIS A 554 5.28 32.02 -9.04
N ILE A 555 6.32 31.55 -9.74
CA ILE A 555 7.11 30.38 -9.38
C ILE A 555 8.56 30.83 -9.20
N LYS A 556 9.15 30.45 -8.07
CA LYS A 556 10.58 30.64 -7.82
C LYS A 556 11.30 29.37 -8.32
N LEU A 557 12.21 29.51 -9.28
CA LEU A 557 13.02 28.45 -9.86
C LEU A 557 14.48 28.65 -9.47
N ILE A 558 15.11 27.60 -8.93
CA ILE A 558 16.41 27.69 -8.25
C ILE A 558 17.33 26.59 -8.82
N PRO A 559 18.32 26.88 -9.67
CA PRO A 559 19.26 25.85 -10.13
C PRO A 559 20.05 25.28 -8.94
N ILE A 560 20.17 23.96 -8.85
CA ILE A 560 20.89 23.31 -7.74
C ILE A 560 22.36 23.16 -8.12
N HIS A 561 23.18 24.10 -7.67
CA HIS A 561 24.64 24.06 -7.89
C HIS A 561 25.28 22.92 -7.12
N ALA A 562 26.31 22.30 -7.70
CA ALA A 562 27.04 21.21 -7.07
C ALA A 562 27.50 21.59 -5.64
N PRO A 563 27.31 20.70 -4.65
CA PRO A 563 27.74 20.97 -3.29
C PRO A 563 29.28 20.95 -3.18
N VAL A 564 29.86 21.76 -2.28
CA VAL A 564 31.30 21.71 -1.95
C VAL A 564 31.61 20.51 -1.03
N ASP A 565 30.69 20.20 -0.12
CA ASP A 565 30.69 19.06 0.80
C ASP A 565 29.35 18.34 0.71
N PRO A 566 29.26 17.02 0.96
CA PRO A 566 27.98 16.33 0.98
C PRO A 566 27.02 17.03 1.95
N PRO A 567 25.81 17.39 1.50
CA PRO A 567 24.91 18.19 2.30
C PRO A 567 24.55 17.51 3.62
N PHE A 568 24.70 18.25 4.71
CA PHE A 568 24.33 17.80 6.06
C PHE A 568 22.84 18.03 6.27
N ASP A 569 22.11 16.98 6.62
CA ASP A 569 20.66 17.08 6.85
C ASP A 569 20.41 17.96 8.08
N THR A 570 19.81 19.12 7.91
CA THR A 570 19.47 19.99 9.04
C THR A 570 18.00 19.79 9.41
N VAL A 571 17.68 19.79 10.71
CA VAL A 571 16.29 19.62 11.14
C VAL A 571 15.62 20.99 11.18
N ALA A 572 14.58 21.17 10.36
CA ALA A 572 13.77 22.39 10.42
C ALA A 572 13.01 22.46 11.75
N PRO A 573 12.81 23.66 12.31
CA PRO A 573 11.87 23.84 13.41
C PRO A 573 10.43 23.51 12.97
N PHE A 574 9.66 22.91 13.88
CA PHE A 574 8.21 22.78 13.69
C PHE A 574 7.52 24.09 14.07
N HIS A 575 6.70 24.61 13.18
CA HIS A 575 5.89 25.80 13.42
C HIS A 575 4.39 25.51 13.23
N GLU A 576 3.59 25.86 14.25
CA GLU A 576 2.13 25.73 14.18
C GLU A 576 1.50 26.78 13.26
N THR A 577 2.17 27.91 13.02
CA THR A 577 1.73 28.97 12.11
C THR A 577 2.83 29.34 11.12
N TYR A 578 2.44 29.79 9.93
CA TYR A 578 3.37 30.23 8.89
C TYR A 578 4.25 31.40 9.36
N GLN A 579 5.55 31.32 9.09
CA GLN A 579 6.57 32.27 9.56
C GLN A 579 7.10 33.20 8.46
N GLY A 580 6.47 33.25 7.29
CA GLY A 580 6.94 34.08 6.17
C GLY A 580 8.03 33.45 5.30
N TYR A 581 8.26 32.14 5.43
CA TYR A 581 9.12 31.37 4.55
C TYR A 581 8.70 29.88 4.49
N VAL A 582 9.18 29.17 3.48
CA VAL A 582 9.14 27.70 3.37
C VAL A 582 10.53 27.15 3.02
N SER A 583 10.77 25.89 3.35
CA SER A 583 12.03 25.20 3.07
C SER A 583 11.80 23.73 2.73
N SER A 584 12.69 23.13 1.94
CA SER A 584 12.69 21.68 1.67
C SER A 584 13.15 20.86 2.88
N LEU A 585 13.69 21.52 3.92
CA LEU A 585 14.10 20.86 5.16
C LEU A 585 12.94 20.16 5.86
N GLN A 586 13.21 18.94 6.30
CA GLN A 586 12.28 18.14 7.07
C GLN A 586 12.31 18.54 8.55
N GLY A 587 11.14 18.65 9.17
CA GLY A 587 10.99 19.01 10.58
C GLY A 587 11.32 17.86 11.52
N PRO A 588 11.07 17.95 12.84
CA PRO A 588 11.34 16.86 13.79
C PRO A 588 10.45 15.63 13.54
N ILE A 589 10.83 14.47 14.10
CA ILE A 589 9.97 13.27 14.09
C ILE A 589 8.63 13.55 14.76
N CYS A 590 7.54 13.13 14.10
CA CYS A 590 6.19 13.25 14.65
C CYS A 590 6.06 12.42 15.94
N PRO A 591 5.74 13.05 17.10
CA PRO A 591 5.67 12.33 18.37
C PRO A 591 4.43 11.42 18.48
N ASP A 592 3.34 11.73 17.77
CA ASP A 592 2.10 10.93 17.74
C ASP A 592 1.92 10.24 16.38
N CYS A 593 2.80 9.28 16.07
CA CYS A 593 2.68 8.47 14.86
C CYS A 593 1.30 7.79 14.74
N PRO A 594 0.71 7.16 15.78
CA PRO A 594 -0.63 6.57 15.68
C PRO A 594 -1.73 7.58 15.30
N GLY A 595 -1.67 8.80 15.82
CA GLY A 595 -2.56 9.89 15.43
C GLY A 595 -2.39 10.32 13.97
N LEU A 596 -1.14 10.36 13.49
CA LEU A 596 -0.84 10.65 12.09
C LEU A 596 -1.39 9.58 11.14
N VAL A 597 -1.32 8.30 11.51
CA VAL A 597 -1.93 7.19 10.76
C VAL A 597 -3.45 7.36 10.67
N ARG A 598 -4.14 7.62 11.79
CA ARG A 598 -5.60 7.86 11.80
C ARG A 598 -5.99 9.05 10.94
N THR A 599 -5.20 10.13 11.00
CA THR A 599 -5.42 11.34 10.20
C THR A 599 -5.27 11.03 8.71
N SER A 600 -4.23 10.28 8.33
CA SER A 600 -3.99 9.84 6.95
C SER A 600 -5.14 8.97 6.43
N GLN A 601 -5.63 8.02 7.22
CA GLN A 601 -6.78 7.19 6.87
C GLN A 601 -8.05 8.03 6.64
N THR A 602 -8.32 8.99 7.53
CA THR A 602 -9.49 9.89 7.38
C THR A 602 -9.38 10.75 6.13
N LEU A 603 -8.18 11.25 5.81
CA LEU A 603 -7.94 12.02 4.61
C LEU A 603 -8.06 11.15 3.35
N ARG A 604 -7.56 9.91 3.38
CA ARG A 604 -7.69 8.92 2.29
C ARG A 604 -9.16 8.71 1.94
N GLN A 605 -10.00 8.49 2.94
CA GLN A 605 -11.46 8.33 2.76
C GLN A 605 -12.12 9.55 2.09
N LYS A 606 -11.57 10.76 2.28
CA LYS A 606 -12.10 12.00 1.69
C LYS A 606 -11.55 12.29 0.29
N ILE A 607 -10.35 11.79 -0.04
CA ILE A 607 -9.73 11.96 -1.36
C ILE A 607 -10.21 10.88 -2.34
N VAL A 608 -10.34 9.64 -1.87
CA VAL A 608 -10.77 8.48 -2.66
C VAL A 608 -12.29 8.45 -2.86
N ALA A 609 -13.06 9.30 -2.17
CA ALA A 609 -14.47 9.48 -2.51
C ALA A 609 -14.55 10.27 -3.82
N PRO A 610 -14.86 9.66 -4.98
CA PRO A 610 -15.13 10.42 -6.19
C PRO A 610 -16.24 11.44 -5.91
N GLU A 611 -16.24 12.57 -6.63
CA GLU A 611 -17.48 13.33 -6.84
C GLU A 611 -18.48 12.32 -7.40
N SER A 612 -19.52 12.00 -6.63
CA SER A 612 -20.44 10.85 -6.78
C SER A 612 -20.30 10.02 -8.06
N ALA A 613 -19.84 8.77 -7.95
CA ALA A 613 -19.79 7.85 -9.09
C ALA A 613 -21.13 7.13 -9.27
N SER A 614 -21.90 7.51 -10.30
CA SER A 614 -23.18 6.86 -10.64
C SER A 614 -23.00 5.80 -11.74
N PRO A 615 -23.71 4.66 -11.69
CA PRO A 615 -23.64 3.64 -12.73
C PRO A 615 -24.00 4.19 -14.13
N PRO A 616 -23.14 4.06 -15.16
CA PRO A 616 -23.34 4.73 -16.45
C PRO A 616 -24.27 3.99 -17.42
N ARG A 617 -24.82 2.81 -17.08
CA ARG A 617 -25.59 1.95 -18.02
C ARG A 617 -24.83 1.63 -19.30
N SER A 618 -23.51 1.57 -19.23
CA SER A 618 -22.64 1.40 -20.40
C SER A 618 -22.79 0.03 -21.07
N TRP A 619 -23.38 -0.95 -20.37
CA TRP A 619 -23.77 -2.24 -20.96
C TRP A 619 -24.74 -2.08 -22.14
N SER A 620 -25.47 -0.97 -22.24
CA SER A 620 -26.40 -0.70 -23.34
C SER A 620 -25.70 -0.39 -24.68
N ASP A 621 -24.42 -0.01 -24.66
CA ASP A 621 -23.58 0.19 -25.85
C ASP A 621 -22.33 -0.69 -25.80
N PRO A 622 -22.42 -1.96 -26.28
CA PRO A 622 -21.30 -2.89 -26.27
C PRO A 622 -20.04 -2.40 -26.99
N SER A 623 -20.19 -1.50 -27.97
CA SER A 623 -19.07 -0.99 -28.77
C SER A 623 -18.17 -0.01 -28.00
N ARG A 624 -18.73 0.67 -26.99
CA ARG A 624 -18.03 1.67 -26.17
C ARG A 624 -17.77 1.22 -24.74
N HIS A 625 -18.48 0.18 -24.29
CA HIS A 625 -18.42 -0.30 -22.91
C HIS A 625 -17.01 -0.38 -22.33
N LEU A 626 -16.06 -1.03 -23.01
CA LEU A 626 -14.68 -1.17 -22.51
C LEU A 626 -13.94 0.17 -22.34
N LEU A 627 -14.15 1.12 -23.26
CA LEU A 627 -13.55 2.45 -23.14
C LEU A 627 -14.17 3.21 -21.97
N THR A 628 -15.48 3.08 -21.77
CA THR A 628 -16.17 3.65 -20.61
C THR A 628 -15.65 3.03 -19.30
N VAL A 629 -15.42 1.72 -19.26
CA VAL A 629 -14.85 1.04 -18.07
C VAL A 629 -13.50 1.62 -17.67
N LEU A 630 -12.66 2.02 -18.62
CA LEU A 630 -11.35 2.63 -18.34
C LEU A 630 -11.42 4.10 -17.91
N GLN A 631 -12.53 4.78 -18.15
CA GLN A 631 -12.66 6.23 -17.99
C GLN A 631 -13.61 6.64 -16.87
N ASP A 632 -14.59 5.79 -16.55
CA ASP A 632 -15.67 6.11 -15.63
C ASP A 632 -15.34 5.66 -14.18
N PRO A 633 -15.36 6.58 -13.20
CA PRO A 633 -15.06 6.27 -11.79
C PRO A 633 -15.94 5.18 -11.16
N TRP A 634 -17.14 4.93 -11.71
CA TRP A 634 -18.00 3.84 -11.25
C TRP A 634 -17.31 2.47 -11.30
N TYR A 635 -16.54 2.21 -12.36
CA TYR A 635 -15.89 0.92 -12.52
C TYR A 635 -14.66 0.75 -11.63
N GLU A 636 -14.00 1.86 -11.25
CA GLU A 636 -12.94 1.84 -10.22
C GLU A 636 -13.52 1.47 -8.84
N VAL A 637 -14.65 2.08 -8.49
CA VAL A 637 -15.40 1.77 -7.27
C VAL A 637 -15.82 0.29 -7.26
N LEU A 638 -16.47 -0.15 -8.35
CA LEU A 638 -16.99 -1.51 -8.47
C LEU A 638 -15.86 -2.54 -8.39
N PHE A 639 -14.74 -2.31 -9.08
CA PHE A 639 -13.59 -3.21 -9.06
C PHE A 639 -12.96 -3.30 -7.67
N THR A 640 -12.80 -2.17 -6.98
CA THR A 640 -12.27 -2.11 -5.61
C THR A 640 -13.15 -2.90 -4.62
N VAL A 641 -14.47 -2.76 -4.72
CA VAL A 641 -15.41 -3.49 -3.88
C VAL A 641 -15.46 -4.98 -4.22
N GLN A 642 -15.39 -5.35 -5.50
CA GLN A 642 -15.34 -6.76 -5.94
C GLN A 642 -14.07 -7.48 -5.45
N ASP A 643 -12.90 -6.82 -5.50
CA ASP A 643 -11.65 -7.35 -4.95
C ASP A 643 -11.78 -7.66 -3.46
N THR A 644 -12.32 -6.71 -2.70
CA THR A 644 -12.55 -6.89 -1.26
C THR A 644 -13.54 -8.00 -0.97
N LEU A 645 -14.61 -8.13 -1.75
CA LEU A 645 -15.57 -9.24 -1.63
C LEU A 645 -14.89 -10.59 -1.83
N PHE A 646 -14.07 -10.74 -2.88
CA PHE A 646 -13.36 -11.98 -3.15
C PHE A 646 -12.45 -12.36 -1.98
N HIS A 647 -11.56 -11.46 -1.56
CA HIS A 647 -10.61 -11.74 -0.48
C HIS A 647 -11.31 -12.00 0.86
N THR A 648 -12.32 -11.21 1.20
CA THR A 648 -13.12 -11.41 2.41
C THR A 648 -13.82 -12.76 2.42
N SER A 649 -14.31 -13.21 1.27
CA SER A 649 -14.95 -14.52 1.13
C SER A 649 -13.96 -15.66 1.33
N THR A 650 -12.80 -15.58 0.68
CA THR A 650 -11.75 -16.60 0.84
C THR A 650 -11.25 -16.70 2.28
N ASP A 651 -11.08 -15.57 2.95
CA ASP A 651 -10.66 -15.53 4.35
C ASP A 651 -11.72 -16.07 5.30
N PHE A 652 -12.99 -15.72 5.08
CA PHE A 652 -14.11 -16.24 5.87
C PHE A 652 -14.17 -17.77 5.84
N PHE A 653 -14.09 -18.36 4.66
CA PHE A 653 -14.15 -19.82 4.53
C PHE A 653 -12.88 -20.50 5.01
N ARG A 654 -11.71 -20.06 4.54
CA ARG A 654 -10.43 -20.75 4.80
C ARG A 654 -9.90 -20.49 6.20
N LYS A 655 -9.83 -19.23 6.63
CA LYS A 655 -9.21 -18.84 7.91
C LYS A 655 -10.18 -19.01 9.07
N SER A 656 -11.44 -18.59 8.92
CA SER A 656 -12.41 -18.61 10.03
C SER A 656 -13.11 -19.97 10.22
N HIS A 657 -13.31 -20.75 9.15
CA HIS A 657 -14.08 -22.00 9.21
C HIS A 657 -13.31 -23.26 8.78
N GLY A 658 -12.09 -23.12 8.25
CA GLY A 658 -11.27 -24.25 7.81
C GLY A 658 -11.85 -24.98 6.58
N TYR A 659 -12.65 -24.30 5.77
CA TYR A 659 -13.25 -24.87 4.56
C TYR A 659 -12.24 -24.90 3.42
N GLN A 660 -12.43 -25.82 2.47
CA GLN A 660 -11.52 -26.01 1.34
C GLN A 660 -12.11 -25.47 0.04
N TYR A 661 -11.27 -24.78 -0.74
CA TYR A 661 -11.65 -24.27 -2.05
C TYR A 661 -11.68 -25.40 -3.09
N CYS A 662 -12.73 -25.45 -3.90
CA CYS A 662 -12.89 -26.43 -4.97
C CYS A 662 -12.63 -25.80 -6.34
N LEU A 663 -11.75 -26.45 -7.11
CA LEU A 663 -11.61 -26.19 -8.54
C LEU A 663 -12.68 -26.97 -9.29
N VAL A 664 -13.72 -26.27 -9.72
CA VAL A 664 -14.87 -26.82 -10.45
C VAL A 664 -14.77 -26.49 -11.95
N PRO A 665 -15.28 -27.35 -12.85
CA PRO A 665 -15.36 -27.00 -14.27
C PRO A 665 -16.37 -25.86 -14.51
N SER A 666 -16.43 -25.32 -15.72
CA SER A 666 -17.51 -24.41 -16.14
C SER A 666 -18.61 -25.13 -16.93
N THR A 667 -18.39 -26.40 -17.27
CA THR A 667 -19.34 -27.26 -17.99
C THR A 667 -19.87 -28.39 -17.10
N THR A 668 -21.09 -28.84 -17.38
CA THR A 668 -21.73 -29.95 -16.68
C THR A 668 -22.66 -30.73 -17.61
N ASP A 669 -22.71 -32.05 -17.44
CA ASP A 669 -23.71 -32.91 -18.09
C ASP A 669 -24.96 -33.11 -17.22
N ALA A 670 -24.92 -32.70 -15.95
CA ALA A 670 -26.02 -32.74 -15.01
C ALA A 670 -26.25 -31.34 -14.45
N VAL A 671 -27.15 -30.58 -15.08
CA VAL A 671 -27.54 -29.24 -14.62
C VAL A 671 -28.23 -29.31 -13.27
N SER A 672 -27.98 -28.33 -12.41
CA SER A 672 -28.53 -28.31 -11.06
C SER A 672 -30.02 -27.96 -11.07
N SER A 673 -30.46 -27.17 -12.05
CA SER A 673 -31.84 -26.80 -12.31
C SER A 673 -32.32 -27.43 -13.64
N PRO A 674 -32.63 -28.75 -13.68
CA PRO A 674 -33.11 -29.39 -14.90
C PRO A 674 -34.52 -28.95 -15.28
N MET A 675 -34.82 -29.08 -16.58
CA MET A 675 -36.18 -28.91 -17.08
C MET A 675 -37.15 -29.91 -16.40
N GLY A 676 -38.07 -29.37 -15.62
CA GLY A 676 -39.02 -30.06 -14.74
C GLY A 676 -39.79 -29.07 -13.86
N LEU A 677 -40.63 -29.56 -12.96
CA LEU A 677 -41.28 -28.71 -11.95
C LEU A 677 -40.24 -28.20 -10.94
N GLY A 678 -40.35 -26.93 -10.52
CA GLY A 678 -39.45 -26.32 -9.54
C GLY A 678 -38.12 -25.81 -10.09
N SER A 679 -37.95 -25.78 -11.43
CA SER A 679 -36.84 -25.11 -12.11
C SER A 679 -37.35 -23.89 -12.86
N ASP A 680 -36.68 -22.75 -12.66
CA ASP A 680 -36.98 -21.45 -13.26
C ASP A 680 -35.88 -20.94 -14.20
N SER A 681 -34.79 -21.70 -14.35
CA SER A 681 -33.64 -21.32 -15.17
C SER A 681 -33.56 -22.14 -16.46
N LEU A 682 -33.21 -21.47 -17.56
CA LEU A 682 -32.99 -22.13 -18.84
C LEU A 682 -31.51 -22.55 -18.97
N PRO A 683 -31.19 -23.84 -19.15
CA PRO A 683 -29.81 -24.29 -19.25
C PRO A 683 -29.16 -23.84 -20.57
N VAL A 684 -27.87 -23.46 -20.52
CA VAL A 684 -27.11 -23.02 -21.71
C VAL A 684 -26.39 -24.21 -22.32
N SER A 685 -26.95 -24.77 -23.41
CA SER A 685 -26.32 -25.87 -24.15
C SER A 685 -25.15 -25.38 -25.00
N VAL A 686 -24.05 -26.13 -24.99
CA VAL A 686 -22.84 -25.89 -25.81
C VAL A 686 -22.36 -27.18 -26.46
N SER A 687 -21.64 -27.06 -27.58
CA SER A 687 -20.90 -28.16 -28.20
C SER A 687 -19.42 -27.96 -27.95
N LEU A 688 -18.85 -28.76 -27.05
CA LEU A 688 -17.43 -28.71 -26.71
C LEU A 688 -16.71 -29.84 -27.45
N LEU A 689 -15.93 -29.50 -28.47
CA LEU A 689 -15.18 -30.46 -29.28
C LEU A 689 -16.05 -31.59 -29.86
N GLY A 690 -17.30 -31.27 -30.22
CA GLY A 690 -18.27 -32.23 -30.77
C GLY A 690 -19.10 -32.98 -29.72
N GLN A 691 -18.84 -32.79 -28.43
CA GLN A 691 -19.67 -33.31 -27.35
C GLN A 691 -20.68 -32.25 -26.90
N SER A 692 -21.97 -32.60 -26.91
CA SER A 692 -23.02 -31.76 -26.34
C SER A 692 -22.94 -31.82 -24.82
N THR A 693 -22.83 -30.65 -24.19
CA THR A 693 -22.80 -30.46 -22.73
C THR A 693 -23.46 -29.11 -22.39
N TYR A 694 -23.52 -28.72 -21.13
CA TYR A 694 -24.08 -27.45 -20.69
C TYR A 694 -23.03 -26.60 -19.99
N LEU A 695 -23.18 -25.27 -20.05
CA LEU A 695 -22.51 -24.39 -19.10
C LEU A 695 -23.25 -24.48 -17.76
N ALA A 696 -22.50 -24.41 -16.67
CA ALA A 696 -23.04 -24.66 -15.34
C ALA A 696 -23.90 -23.50 -14.82
N ASP A 697 -25.13 -23.82 -14.45
CA ASP A 697 -26.07 -22.94 -13.77
C ASP A 697 -25.76 -22.83 -12.25
N SER A 698 -25.17 -23.90 -11.70
CA SER A 698 -24.61 -24.00 -10.36
C SER A 698 -23.68 -25.22 -10.31
N MET A 699 -22.66 -25.21 -9.46
CA MET A 699 -21.77 -26.34 -9.23
C MET A 699 -22.01 -27.02 -7.88
N GLN A 700 -23.23 -26.90 -7.34
CA GLN A 700 -23.65 -27.51 -6.08
C GLN A 700 -23.31 -29.01 -5.99
N PHE A 701 -23.65 -29.79 -7.03
CA PHE A 701 -23.40 -31.24 -7.02
C PHE A 701 -21.92 -31.58 -7.01
N ALA A 702 -21.07 -30.73 -7.60
CA ALA A 702 -19.62 -30.90 -7.54
C ALA A 702 -19.13 -30.68 -6.09
N LEU A 703 -19.61 -29.64 -5.40
CA LEU A 703 -19.28 -29.40 -3.99
C LEU A 703 -19.67 -30.58 -3.10
N GLU A 704 -20.86 -31.13 -3.29
CA GLU A 704 -21.31 -32.33 -2.58
C GLU A 704 -20.43 -33.56 -2.83
N TYR A 705 -19.89 -33.69 -4.05
CA TYR A 705 -18.92 -34.72 -4.40
C TYR A 705 -17.57 -34.49 -3.72
N PHE A 706 -17.04 -33.27 -3.78
CA PHE A 706 -15.77 -32.91 -3.11
C PHE A 706 -15.81 -33.19 -1.61
N LEU A 707 -16.93 -32.85 -0.95
CA LEU A 707 -17.09 -33.08 0.48
C LEU A 707 -17.04 -34.57 0.85
N ARG A 708 -17.34 -35.48 -0.10
CA ARG A 708 -17.24 -36.94 0.08
C ARG A 708 -15.83 -37.48 -0.10
N ILE A 709 -14.90 -36.75 -0.73
CA ILE A 709 -13.51 -37.20 -0.94
C ILE A 709 -12.75 -37.31 0.38
N ARG A 710 -12.93 -36.35 1.30
CA ARG A 710 -12.21 -36.31 2.58
C ARG A 710 -13.15 -36.08 3.75
N ASP A 711 -13.17 -37.03 4.69
CA ASP A 711 -14.12 -37.00 5.81
C ASP A 711 -13.85 -35.96 6.88
N THR A 712 -12.61 -35.48 6.97
CA THR A 712 -12.21 -34.52 8.01
C THR A 712 -12.49 -33.06 7.62
N VAL A 713 -13.04 -32.80 6.43
CA VAL A 713 -13.28 -31.44 5.94
C VAL A 713 -14.69 -30.98 6.38
N PRO A 714 -14.81 -29.90 7.16
CA PRO A 714 -16.10 -29.45 7.68
C PRO A 714 -16.99 -28.82 6.58
N GLY A 715 -16.40 -28.25 5.53
CA GLY A 715 -17.11 -27.68 4.40
C GLY A 715 -16.19 -27.34 3.24
N VAL A 716 -16.79 -27.10 2.08
CA VAL A 716 -16.14 -26.74 0.83
C VAL A 716 -16.85 -25.56 0.18
N TYR A 717 -16.15 -24.84 -0.68
CA TYR A 717 -16.71 -23.68 -1.37
C TYR A 717 -16.03 -23.44 -2.72
N TYR A 718 -16.69 -22.68 -3.60
CA TYR A 718 -16.05 -22.09 -4.76
C TYR A 718 -16.57 -20.67 -5.00
N ILE A 719 -15.81 -19.91 -5.78
CA ILE A 719 -16.19 -18.59 -6.31
C ILE A 719 -15.88 -18.64 -7.80
N SER A 720 -16.91 -18.62 -8.64
CA SER A 720 -16.77 -18.71 -10.09
C SER A 720 -18.03 -18.19 -10.78
N THR A 721 -18.11 -18.34 -12.10
CA THR A 721 -19.25 -17.89 -12.89
C THR A 721 -20.31 -18.97 -13.01
N SER A 722 -21.56 -18.53 -13.12
CA SER A 722 -22.71 -19.38 -13.43
C SER A 722 -23.50 -18.78 -14.58
N PHE A 723 -24.23 -19.64 -15.29
CA PHE A 723 -24.80 -19.30 -16.59
C PHE A 723 -26.30 -19.59 -16.67
N ARG A 724 -27.05 -18.71 -17.33
CA ARG A 724 -28.48 -18.89 -17.58
C ARG A 724 -28.88 -18.45 -18.98
N GLY A 725 -29.86 -19.13 -19.57
CA GLY A 725 -30.27 -18.99 -20.98
C GLY A 725 -31.48 -18.09 -21.22
N GLU A 726 -32.16 -17.65 -20.16
CA GLU A 726 -33.26 -16.68 -20.25
C GLU A 726 -32.80 -15.30 -20.76
N ASP A 727 -33.77 -14.46 -21.15
CA ASP A 727 -33.46 -13.10 -21.57
C ASP A 727 -33.05 -12.26 -20.36
N HIS A 728 -32.05 -11.39 -20.54
CA HIS A 728 -31.56 -10.54 -19.47
C HIS A 728 -32.52 -9.38 -19.18
N ASP A 729 -32.61 -8.98 -17.92
CA ASP A 729 -33.37 -7.82 -17.46
C ASP A 729 -32.61 -7.13 -16.31
N ALA A 730 -33.27 -6.25 -15.55
CA ALA A 730 -32.64 -5.56 -14.42
C ALA A 730 -32.30 -6.48 -13.22
N ARG A 731 -32.81 -7.72 -13.20
CA ARG A 731 -32.66 -8.72 -12.12
C ARG A 731 -32.02 -10.04 -12.57
N HIS A 732 -31.86 -10.26 -13.89
CA HIS A 732 -31.34 -11.48 -14.51
C HIS A 732 -30.29 -11.15 -15.57
N VAL A 733 -29.17 -11.87 -15.55
CA VAL A 733 -28.08 -11.78 -16.54
C VAL A 733 -27.65 -13.20 -16.94
N ASN A 734 -27.07 -13.33 -18.13
CA ASN A 734 -26.74 -14.64 -18.69
C ASN A 734 -25.46 -15.26 -18.13
N GLN A 735 -24.55 -14.42 -17.61
CA GLN A 735 -23.39 -14.84 -16.84
C GLN A 735 -23.28 -13.93 -15.63
N PHE A 736 -23.17 -14.53 -14.45
CA PHE A 736 -23.04 -13.83 -13.17
C PHE A 736 -21.98 -14.52 -12.30
N HIS A 737 -21.49 -13.82 -11.27
CA HIS A 737 -20.55 -14.39 -10.33
C HIS A 737 -21.29 -15.00 -9.14
N HIS A 738 -20.90 -16.23 -8.81
CA HIS A 738 -21.58 -17.07 -7.85
C HIS A 738 -20.58 -17.53 -6.78
N VAL A 739 -20.91 -17.26 -5.52
CA VAL A 739 -20.24 -17.86 -4.37
C VAL A 739 -21.13 -18.97 -3.86
N GLU A 740 -20.65 -20.21 -3.91
CA GLU A 740 -21.38 -21.37 -3.38
C GLU A 740 -20.56 -22.09 -2.32
N CYS A 741 -21.24 -22.59 -1.30
CA CYS A 741 -20.67 -23.38 -0.22
C CYS A 741 -21.54 -24.62 0.06
N GLU A 742 -20.89 -25.73 0.40
CA GLU A 742 -21.53 -26.94 0.92
C GLU A 742 -20.79 -27.39 2.17
N LEU A 743 -21.52 -27.67 3.25
CA LEU A 743 -20.94 -28.05 4.53
C LEU A 743 -21.61 -29.30 5.11
N ARG A 744 -20.87 -29.98 6.00
CA ARG A 744 -21.40 -31.09 6.80
C ARG A 744 -22.18 -30.50 7.96
N GLY A 745 -23.48 -30.74 8.00
CA GLY A 745 -24.30 -30.21 9.07
C GLY A 745 -25.79 -30.18 8.80
N SER A 746 -26.51 -29.66 9.79
CA SER A 746 -27.94 -29.42 9.76
C SER A 746 -28.29 -28.11 9.06
N PHE A 747 -29.54 -27.99 8.62
CA PHE A 747 -30.12 -26.76 8.07
C PHE A 747 -29.82 -25.51 8.94
N ALA A 748 -29.98 -25.61 10.26
CA ALA A 748 -29.71 -24.50 11.19
C ALA A 748 -28.24 -24.07 11.22
N GLN A 749 -27.30 -25.01 11.04
CA GLN A 749 -25.88 -24.68 10.90
C GLN A 749 -25.62 -23.96 9.57
N GLY A 750 -26.26 -24.39 8.48
CA GLY A 750 -26.20 -23.70 7.19
C GLY A 750 -26.63 -22.24 7.29
N ILE A 751 -27.80 -21.98 7.89
CA ILE A 751 -28.31 -20.62 8.12
C ILE A 751 -27.29 -19.78 8.91
N LYS A 752 -26.78 -20.32 10.01
CA LYS A 752 -25.79 -19.62 10.85
C LYS A 752 -24.54 -19.22 10.06
N ILE A 753 -24.02 -20.09 9.20
CA ILE A 753 -22.84 -19.81 8.38
C ILE A 753 -23.15 -18.76 7.31
N ALA A 754 -24.31 -18.84 6.66
CA ALA A 754 -24.76 -17.86 5.67
C ALA A 754 -24.94 -16.46 6.28
N GLU A 755 -25.58 -16.37 7.45
CA GLU A 755 -25.72 -15.11 8.20
C GLU A 755 -24.35 -14.54 8.58
N GLY A 756 -23.47 -15.37 9.14
CA GLY A 756 -22.10 -14.98 9.48
C GLY A 756 -21.31 -14.47 8.28
N TYR A 757 -21.50 -15.07 7.10
CA TYR A 757 -20.87 -14.67 5.86
C TYR A 757 -21.32 -13.28 5.42
N ILE A 758 -22.63 -13.05 5.31
CA ILE A 758 -23.21 -11.73 4.94
C ILE A 758 -22.74 -10.65 5.91
N LEU A 759 -22.78 -10.91 7.22
CA LEU A 759 -22.37 -9.95 8.24
C LEU A 759 -20.88 -9.63 8.18
N ASN A 760 -20.03 -10.62 7.87
CA ASN A 760 -18.59 -10.42 7.69
C ASN A 760 -18.28 -9.56 6.45
N LEU A 761 -19.00 -9.80 5.35
CA LEU A 761 -18.91 -8.94 4.15
C LEU A 761 -19.28 -7.51 4.49
N VAL A 762 -20.45 -7.29 5.09
CA VAL A 762 -20.94 -5.93 5.42
C VAL A 762 -20.03 -5.21 6.42
N ALA A 763 -19.54 -5.91 7.45
CA ALA A 763 -18.60 -5.33 8.41
C ALA A 763 -17.29 -4.89 7.73
N THR A 764 -16.79 -5.69 6.79
CA THR A 764 -15.55 -5.39 6.05
C THR A 764 -15.76 -4.22 5.09
N LEU A 765 -16.88 -4.20 4.36
CA LEU A 765 -17.24 -3.10 3.47
C LEU A 765 -17.44 -1.77 4.22
N LEU A 766 -18.09 -1.78 5.39
CA LEU A 766 -18.25 -0.59 6.22
C LEU A 766 -16.90 -0.11 6.79
N ARG A 767 -16.01 -1.02 7.15
CA ARG A 767 -14.68 -0.68 7.68
C ARG A 767 -13.78 -0.06 6.62
N ASP A 768 -13.74 -0.68 5.44
CA ASP A 768 -12.73 -0.39 4.43
C ASP A 768 -13.23 0.56 3.34
N HIS A 769 -14.55 0.55 3.06
CA HIS A 769 -15.14 1.21 1.88
C HIS A 769 -16.39 2.06 2.15
N ALA A 770 -16.73 2.37 3.41
CA ALA A 770 -17.95 3.13 3.72
C ALA A 770 -18.06 4.44 2.91
N SER A 771 -17.00 5.26 2.88
CA SER A 771 -17.01 6.53 2.15
C SER A 771 -17.16 6.35 0.63
N LEU A 772 -16.56 5.29 0.08
CA LEU A 772 -16.63 4.96 -1.34
C LEU A 772 -18.05 4.53 -1.75
N ILE A 773 -18.64 3.62 -0.97
CA ILE A 773 -20.02 3.15 -1.17
C ILE A 773 -21.00 4.31 -0.99
N GLN A 774 -20.79 5.15 0.03
CA GLN A 774 -21.61 6.32 0.30
C GLN A 774 -21.63 7.28 -0.90
N ALA A 775 -20.47 7.57 -1.49
CA ALA A 775 -20.36 8.43 -2.66
C ALA A 775 -21.00 7.82 -3.92
N SER A 776 -21.20 6.50 -3.96
CA SER A 776 -21.58 5.77 -5.18
C SER A 776 -22.96 5.10 -5.08
N THR A 777 -23.80 5.54 -4.14
CA THR A 777 -25.19 5.04 -4.05
C THR A 777 -26.01 5.52 -5.25
N ALA A 778 -26.63 4.59 -5.98
CA ALA A 778 -27.34 4.89 -7.22
C ALA A 778 -28.62 5.72 -7.01
N ASP A 779 -29.22 5.65 -5.81
CA ASP A 779 -30.38 6.47 -5.43
C ASP A 779 -30.02 7.93 -5.06
N GLY A 780 -28.72 8.29 -5.12
CA GLY A 780 -28.21 9.62 -4.81
C GLY A 780 -28.36 10.02 -3.34
N SER A 781 -28.83 9.12 -2.46
CA SER A 781 -29.12 9.45 -1.07
C SER A 781 -27.86 9.52 -0.20
N GLY A 782 -26.77 8.89 -0.62
CA GLY A 782 -25.53 8.81 0.17
C GLY A 782 -25.74 8.14 1.52
N ARG A 783 -26.75 7.26 1.65
CA ARG A 783 -27.07 6.59 2.92
C ARG A 783 -26.53 5.18 2.95
N LEU A 784 -25.89 4.86 4.07
CA LEU A 784 -25.44 3.51 4.42
C LEU A 784 -26.31 2.86 5.50
N ASP A 785 -27.46 3.47 5.79
CA ASP A 785 -28.37 3.03 6.85
C ASP A 785 -28.83 1.58 6.71
N HIS A 786 -28.97 1.05 5.50
CA HIS A 786 -29.28 -0.38 5.29
C HIS A 786 -28.13 -1.31 5.69
N LEU A 787 -26.88 -0.90 5.45
CA LEU A 787 -25.69 -1.65 5.83
C LEU A 787 -25.44 -1.56 7.34
N THR A 788 -25.49 -0.35 7.90
CA THR A 788 -25.27 -0.13 9.33
C THR A 788 -26.39 -0.74 10.16
N SER A 789 -27.65 -0.59 9.74
CA SER A 789 -28.78 -1.21 10.44
C SER A 789 -28.70 -2.73 10.42
N LEU A 790 -28.27 -3.36 9.32
CA LEU A 790 -28.06 -4.81 9.30
C LEU A 790 -26.96 -5.24 10.29
N HIS A 791 -25.85 -4.52 10.30
CA HIS A 791 -24.73 -4.79 11.20
C HIS A 791 -25.10 -4.60 12.68
N ASP A 792 -25.84 -3.54 13.01
CA ASP A 792 -26.30 -3.22 14.36
C ASP A 792 -27.46 -4.14 14.81
N TYR A 793 -28.36 -4.49 13.89
CA TYR A 793 -29.42 -5.48 14.12
C TYR A 793 -28.82 -6.83 14.50
N ALA A 794 -27.81 -7.30 13.76
CA ALA A 794 -27.13 -8.55 14.09
C ALA A 794 -26.44 -8.50 15.46
N LYS A 795 -25.79 -7.39 15.83
CA LYS A 795 -25.21 -7.24 17.18
C LYS A 795 -26.26 -7.35 18.28
N SER A 796 -27.42 -6.73 18.08
CA SER A 796 -28.51 -6.72 19.07
C SER A 796 -29.31 -8.03 19.13
N HIS A 797 -29.32 -8.84 18.07
CA HIS A 797 -30.11 -10.08 17.97
C HIS A 797 -29.24 -11.35 17.89
N GLY A 798 -28.00 -11.29 18.39
CA GLY A 798 -27.11 -12.45 18.44
C GLY A 798 -26.76 -13.04 17.07
N GLY A 799 -26.78 -12.21 16.02
CA GLY A 799 -26.41 -12.56 14.65
C GLY A 799 -27.49 -13.25 13.83
N ARG A 800 -28.75 -13.30 14.29
CA ARG A 800 -29.83 -14.04 13.61
C ARG A 800 -30.79 -13.14 12.85
N PHE A 801 -31.12 -13.52 11.63
CA PHE A 801 -32.14 -12.83 10.82
C PHE A 801 -33.54 -13.42 11.07
N PRO A 802 -34.61 -12.62 10.90
CA PRO A 802 -35.98 -13.11 10.92
C PRO A 802 -36.19 -14.27 9.94
N GLN A 803 -37.02 -15.25 10.34
CA GLN A 803 -37.40 -16.38 9.50
C GLN A 803 -38.92 -16.52 9.50
N ILE A 804 -39.50 -16.83 8.34
CA ILE A 804 -40.92 -17.07 8.19
C ILE A 804 -41.15 -18.23 7.21
N ALA A 805 -41.96 -19.21 7.61
CA ALA A 805 -42.34 -20.30 6.71
C ALA A 805 -43.24 -19.78 5.58
N LEU A 806 -43.17 -20.36 4.38
CA LEU A 806 -43.96 -19.92 3.23
C LEU A 806 -45.47 -19.88 3.54
N ASP A 807 -46.00 -20.87 4.27
CA ASP A 807 -47.43 -20.89 4.62
C ASP A 807 -47.81 -19.73 5.54
N ASP A 808 -46.95 -19.41 6.52
CA ASP A 808 -47.16 -18.29 7.43
C ASP A 808 -47.05 -16.96 6.67
N ALA A 809 -46.06 -16.81 5.78
CA ALA A 809 -45.92 -15.64 4.93
C ALA A 809 -47.17 -15.41 4.08
N LEU A 810 -47.71 -16.45 3.44
CA LEU A 810 -48.91 -16.35 2.62
C LEU A 810 -50.20 -16.11 3.45
N SER A 811 -50.18 -16.40 4.75
CA SER A 811 -51.29 -16.11 5.66
C SER A 811 -51.35 -14.63 6.10
N LEU A 812 -50.28 -13.87 5.90
CA LEU A 812 -50.22 -12.46 6.26
C LEU A 812 -51.29 -11.66 5.48
N PRO A 813 -51.99 -10.70 6.12
CA PRO A 813 -52.99 -9.87 5.43
C PRO A 813 -52.44 -9.11 4.22
N THR A 814 -51.15 -8.76 4.26
CA THR A 814 -50.44 -8.05 3.19
C THR A 814 -50.02 -8.95 2.02
N MET A 815 -50.20 -10.27 2.13
CA MET A 815 -49.71 -11.28 1.17
C MET A 815 -50.85 -11.97 0.40
N GLN A 816 -52.05 -11.36 0.38
CA GLN A 816 -53.21 -11.88 -0.34
C GLN A 816 -53.23 -11.40 -1.79
N ASN A 817 -53.47 -12.31 -2.74
CA ASN A 817 -53.68 -11.96 -4.14
C ASN A 817 -54.97 -11.14 -4.29
N THR A 818 -54.90 -10.05 -5.06
CA THR A 818 -56.08 -9.27 -5.50
C THR A 818 -56.18 -9.30 -7.02
N LYS A 819 -57.25 -8.70 -7.58
CA LYS A 819 -57.37 -8.54 -9.05
C LYS A 819 -56.25 -7.69 -9.67
N ALA A 820 -55.63 -6.80 -8.88
CA ALA A 820 -54.60 -5.87 -9.36
C ALA A 820 -53.17 -6.29 -8.97
N GLU A 821 -53.02 -7.03 -7.86
CA GLU A 821 -51.73 -7.40 -7.30
C GLU A 821 -51.65 -8.92 -7.11
N ILE A 822 -50.78 -9.56 -7.90
CA ILE A 822 -50.49 -10.98 -7.77
C ILE A 822 -49.19 -11.10 -6.97
N ILE A 823 -49.29 -11.52 -5.71
CA ILE A 823 -48.20 -11.65 -4.73
C ILE A 823 -47.52 -13.02 -4.88
N TRP A 824 -48.27 -14.07 -5.18
CA TRP A 824 -47.76 -15.41 -5.41
C TRP A 824 -48.51 -16.10 -6.56
N ARG A 825 -47.88 -17.09 -7.20
CA ARG A 825 -48.47 -17.88 -8.29
C ARG A 825 -48.32 -19.37 -8.03
N PRO A 826 -49.25 -20.21 -8.52
CA PRO A 826 -49.04 -21.65 -8.53
C PRO A 826 -47.87 -22.00 -9.45
N VAL A 827 -47.12 -23.05 -9.10
CA VAL A 827 -46.00 -23.58 -9.93
C VAL A 827 -46.50 -24.08 -11.29
N SER A 828 -47.76 -24.53 -11.35
CA SER A 828 -48.41 -24.93 -12.59
C SER A 828 -49.77 -24.25 -12.73
N ASP A 829 -49.96 -23.52 -13.83
CA ASP A 829 -51.24 -22.90 -14.17
C ASP A 829 -52.38 -23.93 -14.33
N SER A 830 -52.02 -25.18 -14.66
CA SER A 830 -52.97 -26.29 -14.83
C SER A 830 -53.35 -27.00 -13.52
N ASP A 831 -52.56 -26.82 -12.46
CA ASP A 831 -52.76 -27.53 -11.19
C ASP A 831 -52.14 -26.75 -10.01
N SER A 832 -52.98 -26.01 -9.30
CA SER A 832 -52.59 -25.20 -8.14
C SER A 832 -52.16 -26.03 -6.92
N SER A 833 -52.35 -27.36 -6.94
CA SER A 833 -51.87 -28.24 -5.87
C SER A 833 -50.38 -28.56 -5.95
N LYS A 834 -49.72 -28.22 -7.07
CA LYS A 834 -48.29 -28.48 -7.34
C LYS A 834 -47.33 -27.48 -6.70
N GLY A 835 -47.80 -26.65 -5.77
CA GLY A 835 -46.98 -25.72 -5.01
C GLY A 835 -47.12 -24.26 -5.46
N ARG A 836 -46.53 -23.35 -4.70
CA ARG A 836 -46.65 -21.90 -4.83
C ARG A 836 -45.28 -21.23 -4.80
N THR A 837 -45.11 -20.20 -5.61
CA THR A 837 -43.89 -19.38 -5.67
C THR A 837 -44.25 -17.91 -5.47
N LEU A 838 -43.42 -17.19 -4.71
CA LEU A 838 -43.56 -15.74 -4.54
C LEU A 838 -43.22 -15.01 -5.84
N THR A 839 -43.94 -13.94 -6.12
CA THR A 839 -43.60 -13.02 -7.21
C THR A 839 -42.64 -11.94 -6.69
N PRO A 840 -41.96 -11.18 -7.58
CA PRO A 840 -41.22 -9.98 -7.21
C PRO A 840 -41.98 -9.01 -6.29
N LEU A 841 -43.29 -8.86 -6.50
CA LEU A 841 -44.12 -8.01 -5.66
C LEU A 841 -44.30 -8.61 -4.27
N GLY A 842 -44.48 -9.93 -4.18
CA GLY A 842 -44.60 -10.63 -2.90
C GLY A 842 -43.32 -10.60 -2.07
N GLU A 843 -42.16 -10.79 -2.69
CA GLU A 843 -40.85 -10.61 -2.02
C GLU A 843 -40.74 -9.21 -1.41
N ARG A 844 -41.10 -8.18 -2.17
CA ARG A 844 -41.06 -6.78 -1.70
C ARG A 844 -42.02 -6.53 -0.54
N ARG A 845 -43.26 -7.01 -0.62
CA ARG A 845 -44.24 -6.87 0.48
C ARG A 845 -43.78 -7.58 1.75
N LEU A 846 -43.06 -8.69 1.61
CA LEU A 846 -42.49 -9.39 2.76
C LEU A 846 -41.34 -8.59 3.38
N LEU A 847 -40.42 -8.05 2.57
CA LEU A 847 -39.38 -7.15 3.05
C LEU A 847 -39.97 -5.92 3.77
N GLU A 848 -41.01 -5.29 3.22
CA GLU A 848 -41.72 -4.18 3.85
C GLU A 848 -42.34 -4.57 5.20
N HIS A 849 -42.91 -5.77 5.31
CA HIS A 849 -43.44 -6.29 6.57
C HIS A 849 -42.38 -6.39 7.67
N PHE A 850 -41.15 -6.74 7.31
CA PHE A 850 -39.99 -6.78 8.21
C PHE A 850 -39.20 -5.45 8.25
N GLY A 851 -39.82 -4.33 7.87
CA GLY A 851 -39.23 -2.99 7.97
C GLY A 851 -38.10 -2.70 6.97
N GLY A 852 -38.04 -3.46 5.86
CA GLY A 852 -36.99 -3.38 4.85
C GLY A 852 -35.69 -4.12 5.22
N GLY A 853 -35.67 -4.82 6.36
CA GLY A 853 -34.55 -5.64 6.81
C GLY A 853 -34.49 -7.02 6.16
N PRO A 854 -33.48 -7.85 6.51
CA PRO A 854 -33.34 -9.21 5.98
C PRO A 854 -34.49 -10.10 6.45
N VAL A 855 -34.89 -11.06 5.63
CA VAL A 855 -35.79 -12.14 6.05
C VAL A 855 -35.50 -13.43 5.29
N TRP A 856 -35.45 -14.54 6.01
CA TRP A 856 -35.46 -15.88 5.41
C TRP A 856 -36.89 -16.35 5.19
N VAL A 857 -37.20 -16.77 3.97
CA VAL A 857 -38.43 -17.51 3.66
C VAL A 857 -38.10 -18.99 3.67
N THR A 858 -38.67 -19.75 4.59
CA THR A 858 -38.36 -21.18 4.79
C THR A 858 -39.53 -22.08 4.40
N GLU A 859 -39.29 -23.40 4.34
CA GLU A 859 -40.33 -24.41 4.14
C GLU A 859 -41.16 -24.18 2.85
N MET A 860 -40.45 -23.96 1.74
CA MET A 860 -41.04 -23.80 0.43
C MET A 860 -41.78 -25.08 0.01
N ASP A 861 -42.78 -24.95 -0.85
CA ASP A 861 -43.46 -26.12 -1.42
C ASP A 861 -42.42 -26.92 -2.23
N HIS A 862 -42.29 -28.23 -1.99
CA HIS A 862 -41.15 -29.01 -2.52
C HIS A 862 -41.05 -28.95 -4.05
N LEU A 863 -42.19 -29.00 -4.73
CA LEU A 863 -42.30 -28.88 -6.19
C LEU A 863 -42.01 -27.48 -6.75
N SER A 864 -41.87 -26.45 -5.91
CA SER A 864 -41.53 -25.08 -6.33
C SER A 864 -40.02 -24.79 -6.30
N VAL A 865 -39.21 -25.73 -5.80
CA VAL A 865 -37.75 -25.61 -5.67
C VAL A 865 -37.04 -26.79 -6.33
N PRO A 866 -35.71 -26.76 -6.51
CA PRO A 866 -35.02 -27.87 -7.16
C PRO A 866 -35.12 -29.22 -6.42
N PHE A 867 -35.17 -30.32 -7.20
CA PHE A 867 -35.43 -31.68 -6.70
C PHE A 867 -34.46 -32.20 -5.62
N TYR A 868 -33.26 -31.62 -5.50
CA TYR A 868 -32.24 -32.09 -4.58
C TYR A 868 -32.46 -31.65 -3.12
N GLN A 869 -33.43 -30.76 -2.89
CA GLN A 869 -33.75 -30.23 -1.57
C GLN A 869 -34.45 -31.28 -0.70
N ALA A 870 -33.93 -31.51 0.51
CA ALA A 870 -34.46 -32.49 1.46
C ALA A 870 -35.90 -32.17 1.88
N TYR A 871 -36.68 -33.21 2.20
CA TYR A 871 -38.04 -33.04 2.72
C TYR A 871 -38.01 -32.56 4.18
N THR A 872 -38.95 -31.70 4.58
CA THR A 872 -39.12 -31.32 5.99
C THR A 872 -39.53 -32.54 6.83
N ASP A 873 -40.46 -33.32 6.32
CA ASP A 873 -41.10 -34.46 6.98
C ASP A 873 -41.49 -35.60 6.01
N SER A 874 -42.12 -36.63 6.55
CA SER A 874 -42.58 -37.81 5.79
C SER A 874 -43.74 -37.54 4.82
N ALA A 875 -44.44 -36.41 4.93
CA ALA A 875 -45.50 -36.03 4.01
C ALA A 875 -44.93 -35.52 2.66
N ARG A 876 -43.64 -35.17 2.61
CA ARG A 876 -42.89 -34.83 1.37
C ARG A 876 -43.50 -33.68 0.55
N ARG A 877 -44.23 -32.78 1.22
CA ARG A 877 -44.86 -31.60 0.58
C ARG A 877 -43.99 -30.35 0.62
N LYS A 878 -43.06 -30.26 1.58
CA LYS A 878 -42.24 -29.09 1.84
C LYS A 878 -40.76 -29.43 1.78
N ALA A 879 -39.95 -28.47 1.38
CA ALA A 879 -38.50 -28.56 1.30
C ALA A 879 -37.82 -27.90 2.50
N ARG A 880 -36.74 -28.50 3.01
CA ARG A 880 -35.80 -27.88 3.96
C ARG A 880 -34.85 -26.94 3.22
N CYS A 881 -35.41 -25.88 2.69
CA CYS A 881 -34.68 -24.81 2.02
C CYS A 881 -35.07 -23.44 2.59
N ALA A 882 -34.27 -22.44 2.29
CA ALA A 882 -34.56 -21.05 2.62
C ALA A 882 -34.02 -20.10 1.56
N ASP A 883 -34.79 -19.05 1.29
CA ASP A 883 -34.38 -17.94 0.44
C ASP A 883 -34.21 -16.69 1.30
N LEU A 884 -33.00 -16.11 1.30
CA LEU A 884 -32.71 -14.86 2.00
C LEU A 884 -33.08 -13.69 1.11
N LEU A 885 -34.11 -12.96 1.52
CA LEU A 885 -34.52 -11.73 0.88
C LEU A 885 -33.74 -10.54 1.45
N LEU A 886 -33.15 -9.75 0.57
CA LEU A 886 -32.41 -8.52 0.85
C LEU A 886 -32.62 -7.52 -0.30
N GLY A 887 -33.00 -6.28 0.01
CA GLY A 887 -33.13 -5.23 -1.00
C GLY A 887 -34.27 -5.46 -2.00
N SER A 888 -33.93 -5.90 -3.22
CA SER A 888 -34.90 -6.08 -4.31
C SER A 888 -35.51 -7.49 -4.37
N GLY A 889 -35.06 -8.43 -3.53
CA GLY A 889 -35.60 -9.79 -3.43
C GLY A 889 -34.55 -10.80 -2.97
N GLU A 890 -34.60 -12.02 -3.51
CA GLU A 890 -33.66 -13.09 -3.18
C GLU A 890 -32.20 -12.75 -3.57
N VAL A 891 -31.30 -12.81 -2.59
CA VAL A 891 -29.85 -12.65 -2.77
C VAL A 891 -29.08 -13.95 -2.53
N LEU A 892 -29.58 -14.83 -1.65
CA LEU A 892 -28.92 -16.09 -1.28
C LEU A 892 -29.97 -17.20 -1.10
N GLY A 893 -29.78 -18.32 -1.79
CA GLY A 893 -30.61 -19.53 -1.67
C GLY A 893 -29.86 -20.63 -0.91
N LEU A 894 -30.52 -21.27 0.05
CA LEU A 894 -29.97 -22.28 0.94
C LEU A 894 -30.83 -23.54 0.96
N GLY A 895 -30.23 -24.72 1.12
CA GLY A 895 -31.00 -25.89 1.53
C GLY A 895 -30.23 -27.15 1.88
N GLU A 896 -30.89 -27.99 2.66
CA GLU A 896 -30.38 -29.29 3.09
C GLU A 896 -30.55 -30.31 1.95
N ARG A 897 -29.57 -31.17 1.74
CA ARG A 897 -29.57 -32.15 0.64
C ARG A 897 -30.18 -33.48 1.07
N HIS A 898 -30.84 -34.17 0.14
CA HIS A 898 -31.26 -35.55 0.38
C HIS A 898 -30.05 -36.45 0.73
N VAL A 899 -30.18 -37.21 1.82
CA VAL A 899 -29.12 -38.10 2.32
C VAL A 899 -29.07 -39.39 1.50
N SER A 900 -30.24 -39.96 1.19
CA SER A 900 -30.33 -41.26 0.51
C SER A 900 -30.54 -41.14 -1.00
N ALA A 901 -30.06 -42.14 -1.73
CA ALA A 901 -30.30 -42.24 -3.18
C ALA A 901 -31.79 -42.42 -3.52
N ASP A 902 -32.54 -43.13 -2.67
CA ASP A 902 -33.97 -43.39 -2.92
C ASP A 902 -34.82 -42.13 -2.80
N GLU A 903 -34.50 -41.22 -1.88
CA GLU A 903 -35.14 -39.91 -1.81
C GLU A 903 -34.86 -39.09 -3.07
N VAL A 904 -33.61 -39.08 -3.56
CA VAL A 904 -33.26 -38.39 -4.81
C VAL A 904 -34.01 -38.98 -6.01
N ARG A 905 -34.08 -40.32 -6.13
CA ARG A 905 -34.85 -40.98 -7.20
C ARG A 905 -36.33 -40.64 -7.14
N HIS A 906 -36.88 -40.62 -5.93
CA HIS A 906 -38.27 -40.22 -5.71
C HIS A 906 -38.49 -38.76 -6.13
N ALA A 907 -37.63 -37.84 -5.71
CA ALA A 907 -37.71 -36.43 -6.11
C ALA A 907 -37.57 -36.25 -7.62
N LEU A 908 -36.59 -36.89 -8.28
CA LEU A 908 -36.45 -36.85 -9.75
C LEU A 908 -37.74 -37.29 -10.48
N ASN A 909 -38.44 -38.29 -9.95
CA ASN A 909 -39.74 -38.72 -10.48
C ASN A 909 -40.83 -37.70 -10.23
N LEU A 910 -40.92 -37.18 -9.00
CA LEU A 910 -41.92 -36.19 -8.58
C LEU A 910 -41.82 -34.89 -9.39
N HIS A 911 -40.60 -34.41 -9.62
CA HIS A 911 -40.29 -33.20 -10.40
C HIS A 911 -40.40 -33.40 -11.92
N GLN A 912 -40.68 -34.62 -12.40
CA GLN A 912 -40.80 -34.94 -13.82
C GLN A 912 -39.55 -34.61 -14.64
N VAL A 913 -38.36 -34.76 -14.05
CA VAL A 913 -37.09 -34.52 -14.74
C VAL A 913 -36.97 -35.47 -15.94
N ALA A 914 -36.82 -34.92 -17.15
CA ALA A 914 -36.86 -35.72 -18.38
C ALA A 914 -35.69 -36.71 -18.51
N ASP A 915 -34.48 -36.29 -18.10
CA ASP A 915 -33.23 -36.99 -18.40
C ASP A 915 -32.58 -37.63 -17.16
N LYS A 916 -33.38 -38.40 -16.40
CA LYS A 916 -32.99 -38.96 -15.09
C LYS A 916 -31.69 -39.77 -15.11
N GLY A 917 -31.36 -40.36 -16.26
CA GLY A 917 -30.13 -41.15 -16.45
C GLY A 917 -28.85 -40.34 -16.21
N LYS A 918 -28.86 -39.04 -16.51
CA LYS A 918 -27.70 -38.14 -16.28
C LYS A 918 -27.39 -37.93 -14.80
N TYR A 919 -28.34 -38.19 -13.91
CA TYR A 919 -28.19 -38.06 -12.46
C TYR A 919 -27.84 -39.38 -11.77
N LYS A 920 -27.59 -40.46 -12.53
CA LYS A 920 -27.24 -41.76 -11.95
C LYS A 920 -26.01 -41.66 -11.04
N TRP A 921 -24.96 -40.98 -11.50
CA TRP A 921 -23.74 -40.80 -10.70
C TRP A 921 -24.03 -40.11 -9.36
N TYR A 922 -24.95 -39.15 -9.35
CA TYR A 922 -25.34 -38.38 -8.16
C TYR A 922 -26.11 -39.23 -7.14
N THR A 923 -26.84 -40.25 -7.62
CA THR A 923 -27.41 -41.29 -6.74
C THR A 923 -26.37 -42.31 -6.29
N ASP A 924 -25.46 -42.75 -7.19
CA ASP A 924 -24.44 -43.77 -6.90
C ASP A 924 -23.48 -43.29 -5.78
N VAL A 925 -23.08 -42.01 -5.78
CA VAL A 925 -22.21 -41.45 -4.73
C VAL A 925 -22.88 -41.43 -3.36
N ARG A 926 -24.21 -41.37 -3.29
CA ARG A 926 -24.99 -41.43 -2.03
C ARG A 926 -25.17 -42.84 -1.53
N GLU A 927 -25.30 -43.82 -2.42
CA GLU A 927 -25.31 -45.23 -2.03
C GLU A 927 -23.94 -45.65 -1.48
N SER A 928 -22.87 -45.18 -2.10
CA SER A 928 -21.50 -45.42 -1.64
C SER A 928 -21.20 -44.69 -0.33
N LYS A 929 -21.53 -43.39 -0.25
CA LYS A 929 -21.21 -42.54 0.90
C LYS A 929 -22.36 -41.59 1.24
N PRO A 930 -23.35 -42.04 2.04
CA PRO A 930 -24.43 -41.19 2.49
C PRO A 930 -23.86 -40.10 3.41
N LEU A 931 -24.33 -38.87 3.23
CA LEU A 931 -23.83 -37.73 3.98
C LEU A 931 -24.95 -36.70 4.15
N GLN A 932 -25.14 -36.23 5.38
CA GLN A 932 -26.00 -35.10 5.67
C GLN A 932 -25.23 -33.80 5.41
N THR A 933 -25.72 -33.02 4.45
CA THR A 933 -25.10 -31.77 4.04
C THR A 933 -26.14 -30.69 3.83
N VAL A 934 -25.69 -29.45 3.97
CA VAL A 934 -26.45 -28.25 3.66
C VAL A 934 -25.54 -27.35 2.86
N GLY A 935 -26.09 -26.71 1.84
CA GLY A 935 -25.34 -25.78 1.02
C GLY A 935 -26.17 -24.59 0.61
N TRP A 936 -25.48 -23.55 0.16
CA TRP A 936 -26.08 -22.31 -0.26
C TRP A 936 -25.25 -21.62 -1.34
N GLY A 937 -25.93 -20.80 -2.14
CA GLY A 937 -25.34 -20.00 -3.21
C GLY A 937 -25.80 -18.55 -3.12
N MET A 938 -24.89 -17.62 -3.37
CA MET A 938 -25.16 -16.17 -3.39
C MET A 938 -24.70 -15.55 -4.70
N GLY A 939 -25.61 -14.89 -5.40
CA GLY A 939 -25.29 -14.09 -6.58
C GLY A 939 -24.63 -12.77 -6.18
N ILE A 940 -23.38 -12.57 -6.58
CA ILE A 940 -22.57 -11.40 -6.17
C ILE A 940 -23.21 -10.10 -6.67
N GLU A 941 -23.71 -10.07 -7.89
CA GLU A 941 -24.30 -8.86 -8.48
C GLU A 941 -25.58 -8.45 -7.74
N ARG A 942 -26.43 -9.38 -7.29
CA ARG A 942 -27.61 -9.03 -6.50
C ARG A 942 -27.24 -8.50 -5.12
N PHE A 943 -26.22 -9.07 -4.49
CA PHE A 943 -25.69 -8.54 -3.22
C PHE A 943 -25.13 -7.12 -3.41
N LEU A 944 -24.35 -6.89 -4.47
CA LEU A 944 -23.80 -5.58 -4.81
C LEU A 944 -24.87 -4.54 -5.15
N ALA A 945 -25.96 -4.94 -5.81
CA ALA A 945 -27.10 -4.07 -6.06
C ALA A 945 -27.71 -3.56 -4.75
N TRP A 946 -27.84 -4.44 -3.76
CA TRP A 946 -28.26 -4.03 -2.42
C TRP A 946 -27.24 -3.11 -1.73
N VAL A 947 -25.93 -3.42 -1.81
CA VAL A 947 -24.86 -2.57 -1.23
C VAL A 947 -24.92 -1.14 -1.78
N PHE A 948 -24.98 -0.99 -3.10
CA PHE A 948 -25.00 0.32 -3.78
C PHE A 948 -26.39 0.94 -3.93
N ARG A 949 -27.44 0.31 -3.39
CA ARG A 949 -28.85 0.73 -3.58
C ARG A 949 -29.21 0.90 -5.05
N HIS A 950 -28.71 -0.01 -5.89
CA HIS A 950 -28.92 -0.03 -7.34
C HIS A 950 -30.04 -1.00 -7.73
N ASP A 951 -30.73 -0.71 -8.82
CA ASP A 951 -31.90 -1.45 -9.29
C ASP A 951 -31.65 -2.32 -10.53
N ASP A 952 -30.47 -2.20 -11.16
CA ASP A 952 -30.13 -2.89 -12.41
C ASP A 952 -28.79 -3.63 -12.31
N ILE A 953 -28.84 -4.95 -12.16
CA ILE A 953 -27.62 -5.75 -11.95
C ILE A 953 -26.67 -5.77 -13.15
N ARG A 954 -27.12 -5.34 -14.34
CA ARG A 954 -26.26 -5.28 -15.54
C ARG A 954 -25.14 -4.25 -15.41
N ASP A 955 -25.29 -3.25 -14.56
CA ASP A 955 -24.25 -2.26 -14.24
C ASP A 955 -23.17 -2.77 -13.29
N LEU A 956 -23.40 -3.94 -12.68
CA LEU A 956 -22.49 -4.56 -11.71
C LEU A 956 -21.55 -5.58 -12.37
N LEU A 957 -21.57 -5.62 -13.70
CA LEU A 957 -20.69 -6.41 -14.54
C LEU A 957 -19.65 -5.49 -15.19
N ILE A 958 -18.37 -5.72 -14.90
CA ILE A 958 -17.24 -5.01 -15.55
C ILE A 958 -17.05 -5.52 -16.99
N VAL A 959 -17.27 -6.83 -17.20
CA VAL A 959 -17.15 -7.47 -18.51
C VAL A 959 -18.42 -8.30 -18.74
N PRO A 960 -19.52 -7.67 -19.19
CA PRO A 960 -20.82 -8.32 -19.28
C PRO A 960 -20.86 -9.40 -20.38
N ARG A 961 -21.70 -10.41 -20.15
CA ARG A 961 -22.12 -11.40 -21.15
C ARG A 961 -23.63 -11.49 -21.11
N LEU A 962 -24.25 -10.86 -22.09
CA LEU A 962 -25.71 -10.71 -22.20
C LEU A 962 -26.16 -11.31 -23.53
N LYS A 963 -27.25 -12.07 -23.51
CA LYS A 963 -27.80 -12.77 -24.66
C LYS A 963 -28.16 -11.77 -25.76
N GLY A 964 -27.68 -12.05 -26.98
CA GLY A 964 -27.89 -11.17 -28.14
C GLY A 964 -26.96 -9.95 -28.20
N MET A 965 -26.04 -9.77 -27.24
CA MET A 965 -25.09 -8.67 -27.20
C MET A 965 -23.65 -9.20 -27.25
N SER A 966 -22.78 -8.52 -28.00
CA SER A 966 -21.37 -8.92 -28.16
C SER A 966 -20.45 -7.87 -27.53
N PHE A 967 -19.82 -8.23 -26.43
CA PHE A 967 -18.82 -7.41 -25.74
C PHE A 967 -17.43 -7.96 -26.03
N ALA A 968 -16.50 -7.10 -26.42
CA ALA A 968 -15.09 -7.48 -26.48
C ALA A 968 -14.55 -7.71 -25.05
N PRO A 969 -13.54 -8.59 -24.86
CA PRO A 969 -12.69 -8.58 -23.68
C PRO A 969 -11.59 -7.51 -23.77
#